data_AF-A1WQ67-F1
#
_entry.id   AF-A1WQ67-F1
#
_cell.length_a   1.000
_cell.length_b   1.000
_cell.length_c   1.000
_cell.angle_alpha   90.00
_cell.angle_beta   90.00
_cell.angle_gamma   90.00
#
_symmetry.space_group_name_H-M   'P 1'
#
loop_
_entity.id
_entity.type
_entity.pdbx_description
1 polymer ?
#
loop_
_entity_poly.entity_id
_entity_poly.type
_entity_poly.pdbx_seq_one_letter_code
_entity_poly.pdbx_strand_id
1 'polypeptide(L)'
;MKNPGFVARMGMLGALATVLLSGCGGAGQDGAPSAAQTPSVAKVEQVDGRVQPASADQGVPHVKSRHVGAIPIPSRIRLGALKQEEIRSAVSDASPRKLVGLARAVDAAPTLQQLQWQPVAGGGQVAAISVSAEGAHGLRLGIVVRQLPGSAVLRLYRQAAPATVFQISGQEVLQRIESNALAGDRSLDGQTWWTPDLGADEVTLELELPAGADVAALDMALTRVSHIFENLALPTQEEFETKINDAMPCNRDASCENDYADQRNAVARTSFVSRGDAYTCTGTLLNDSQSSGTPYFLSAHHCISSQAEADTLETNWFYRSSSCRSRTLSSRSVHRRGGAKLLYSSASTDTALLQLNDAPPEGAFFAGWDASAQAKYSSVATLHHPAGDMLKISLGRLGEQTTCTAMSQSGSFDCEGKTGNYYEVYWYRGTTEYGSSGAALLNSAKKVIGTLYGGTSSCFNMSAKEIFGRFDVAYEAGLKKWLAAAPADASNQRVAVHRFYNNRAGSHFFTTNVAERDYVIQRLSDFAYEGVAFYAQAQAQPGSIPMYRFYGADSGAHFFTASAQERDDVKNNMPQYRYEGIAWYASPDHSANTSPVFRFSYKQVPFYTINQAERDFIIAHYREYTYEGPNYYAWTNP
;
A
#
# COMPACT_ATOMS: atom_id res chain seq x y z
N MET A 1 1.47 -27.16 73.96
CA MET A 1 2.40 -27.42 75.08
C MET A 1 3.72 -27.93 74.50
N LYS A 2 4.81 -27.23 74.83
CA LYS A 2 6.22 -27.65 74.88
C LYS A 2 6.76 -28.67 73.84
N ASN A 3 7.61 -28.15 72.93
CA ASN A 3 8.84 -28.82 72.45
C ASN A 3 9.75 -29.16 73.66
N PRO A 4 10.71 -30.13 73.63
CA PRO A 4 11.99 -29.89 72.91
C PRO A 4 12.92 -31.10 72.57
N GLY A 5 14.03 -30.80 71.88
CA GLY A 5 15.35 -31.45 72.02
C GLY A 5 15.83 -32.26 70.80
N PHE A 6 17.11 -32.32 70.41
CA PHE A 6 18.37 -31.74 70.90
C PHE A 6 19.49 -32.13 69.90
N VAL A 7 20.66 -31.49 70.03
CA VAL A 7 22.05 -31.99 69.81
C VAL A 7 22.94 -31.07 68.97
N ALA A 8 24.07 -30.74 69.60
CA ALA A 8 25.11 -29.78 69.26
C ALA A 8 26.47 -30.47 68.98
N ARG A 9 27.43 -29.71 68.41
CA ARG A 9 28.91 -29.69 68.61
C ARG A 9 29.52 -28.93 67.42
N MET A 10 30.21 -27.79 67.49
CA MET A 10 31.28 -27.22 68.33
C MET A 10 32.72 -27.67 67.97
N GLY A 11 33.40 -26.83 67.17
CA GLY A 11 34.74 -26.27 67.45
C GLY A 11 36.01 -26.97 66.93
N MET A 12 36.87 -26.26 66.17
CA MET A 12 38.27 -25.90 66.54
C MET A 12 39.03 -25.09 65.46
N LEU A 13 39.61 -23.96 65.92
CA LEU A 13 40.94 -23.35 65.70
C LEU A 13 41.68 -23.33 64.33
N GLY A 14 42.25 -22.14 64.00
CA GLY A 14 43.63 -22.07 63.46
C GLY A 14 44.03 -20.90 62.53
N ALA A 15 44.67 -19.88 63.13
CA ALA A 15 45.81 -19.07 62.63
C ALA A 15 45.67 -17.87 61.62
N LEU A 16 46.08 -16.72 62.19
CA LEU A 16 46.52 -15.39 61.71
C LEU A 16 47.29 -15.25 60.38
N ALA A 17 47.06 -14.12 59.70
CA ALA A 17 48.11 -13.13 59.33
C ALA A 17 47.51 -11.74 59.02
N THR A 18 48.02 -10.70 59.71
CA THR A 18 47.63 -9.26 59.63
C THR A 18 48.63 -8.44 58.81
N VAL A 19 48.17 -7.45 58.02
CA VAL A 19 48.93 -6.21 57.71
C VAL A 19 47.99 -4.98 57.63
N LEU A 20 48.09 -4.17 58.69
CA LEU A 20 48.08 -2.69 58.85
C LEU A 20 47.03 -1.76 58.19
N LEU A 21 46.36 -1.03 59.10
CA LEU A 21 45.62 0.24 58.92
C LEU A 21 46.55 1.46 58.76
N SER A 22 46.04 2.49 58.08
CA SER A 22 46.10 3.89 58.58
C SER A 22 44.96 4.71 57.95
N GLY A 23 44.12 5.31 58.80
CA GLY A 23 42.97 6.13 58.38
C GLY A 23 43.20 7.64 58.49
N CYS A 24 42.20 8.42 58.07
CA CYS A 24 41.58 9.57 58.75
C CYS A 24 40.80 10.46 57.77
N GLY A 25 39.64 10.97 58.20
CA GLY A 25 39.01 12.16 57.62
C GLY A 25 37.55 11.95 57.19
N GLY A 26 36.61 12.18 58.09
CA GLY A 26 35.17 12.23 57.78
C GLY A 26 34.68 13.64 57.42
N ALA A 27 33.51 13.70 56.79
CA ALA A 27 32.41 14.63 57.06
C ALA A 27 31.29 14.33 56.05
N GLY A 28 30.08 14.07 56.55
CA GLY A 28 28.91 13.79 55.72
C GLY A 28 28.39 15.03 55.00
N GLN A 29 27.77 14.80 53.84
CA GLN A 29 26.75 15.67 53.25
C GLN A 29 25.76 14.78 52.48
N ASP A 30 24.51 15.22 52.54
CA ASP A 30 23.29 14.47 52.26
C ASP A 30 23.23 13.89 50.85
N GLY A 31 23.02 12.58 50.77
CA GLY A 31 22.74 11.88 49.52
C GLY A 31 21.33 12.20 49.06
N ALA A 32 21.22 13.06 48.05
CA ALA A 32 20.01 13.16 47.23
C ALA A 32 19.69 11.77 46.63
N PRO A 33 18.42 11.35 46.55
CA PRO A 33 18.08 10.08 45.95
C PRO A 33 18.52 10.09 44.48
N SER A 34 19.40 9.16 44.12
CA SER A 34 19.77 8.88 42.73
C SER A 34 18.49 8.71 41.93
N ALA A 35 18.24 9.63 40.99
CA ALA A 35 17.18 9.49 40.01
C ALA A 35 17.33 8.10 39.36
N ALA A 36 16.31 7.26 39.49
CA ALA A 36 16.25 6.00 38.78
C ALA A 36 16.34 6.34 37.29
N GLN A 37 17.46 5.98 36.67
CA GLN A 37 17.59 6.01 35.21
C GLN A 37 16.50 5.09 34.67
N THR A 38 15.49 5.69 34.07
CA THR A 38 14.53 4.97 33.24
C THR A 38 15.36 4.21 32.20
N PRO A 39 15.15 2.90 31.97
CA PRO A 39 15.88 2.19 30.94
C PRO A 39 15.63 2.91 29.63
N SER A 40 16.67 3.50 29.04
CA SER A 40 16.56 4.07 27.69
C SER A 40 16.29 2.90 26.76
N VAL A 41 15.11 2.87 26.14
CA VAL A 41 14.85 1.95 25.04
C VAL A 41 15.91 2.25 23.98
N ALA A 42 16.75 1.26 23.66
CA ALA A 42 17.81 1.43 22.69
C ALA A 42 17.21 1.94 21.38
N LYS A 43 17.74 3.05 20.88
CA LYS A 43 17.29 3.65 19.63
C LYS A 43 17.62 2.68 18.49
N VAL A 44 16.62 2.25 17.74
CA VAL A 44 16.86 1.48 16.51
C VAL A 44 17.43 2.45 15.48
N GLU A 45 18.70 2.26 15.12
CA GLU A 45 19.38 3.12 14.14
C GLU A 45 19.59 2.41 12.81
N GLN A 46 19.55 1.08 12.80
CA GLN A 46 19.70 0.29 11.58
C GLN A 46 18.87 -0.99 11.63
N VAL A 47 18.48 -1.47 10.45
CA VAL A 47 17.81 -2.77 10.25
C VAL A 47 18.44 -3.46 9.06
N ASP A 48 18.64 -4.77 9.15
CA ASP A 48 19.10 -5.58 8.03
C ASP A 48 17.94 -5.98 7.10
N GLY A 49 18.27 -6.19 5.83
CA GLY A 49 17.27 -6.61 4.86
C GLY A 49 16.90 -8.09 4.98
N ARG A 50 15.76 -8.48 4.42
CA ARG A 50 15.28 -9.86 4.41
C ARG A 50 14.54 -10.20 3.13
N VAL A 51 14.61 -11.46 2.72
CA VAL A 51 13.78 -11.98 1.64
C VAL A 51 12.39 -12.29 2.18
N GLN A 52 11.36 -11.98 1.39
CA GLN A 52 10.00 -12.39 1.70
C GLN A 52 9.91 -13.92 1.74
N PRO A 53 9.41 -14.53 2.83
CA PRO A 53 9.23 -15.98 2.88
C PRO A 53 8.28 -16.46 1.78
N ALA A 54 8.56 -17.62 1.19
CA ALA A 54 7.67 -18.25 0.21
C ALA A 54 6.27 -18.57 0.77
N SER A 55 6.16 -18.73 2.10
CA SER A 55 4.90 -18.96 2.80
C SER A 55 4.09 -17.68 3.09
N ALA A 56 4.58 -16.50 2.70
CA ALA A 56 3.88 -15.25 2.93
C ALA A 56 2.60 -15.19 2.09
N ASP A 57 1.47 -14.87 2.74
CA ASP A 57 0.19 -14.68 2.06
C ASP A 57 0.34 -13.65 0.94
N GLN A 58 0.02 -14.06 -0.29
CA GLN A 58 0.08 -13.21 -1.48
C GLN A 58 -1.19 -12.38 -1.67
N GLY A 59 -2.15 -12.50 -0.75
CA GLY A 59 -3.46 -11.89 -0.84
C GLY A 59 -4.31 -12.54 -1.95
N VAL A 60 -5.44 -11.90 -2.25
CA VAL A 60 -6.36 -12.35 -3.29
C VAL A 60 -6.14 -11.50 -4.54
N PRO A 61 -5.77 -12.08 -5.69
CA PRO A 61 -5.52 -11.31 -6.89
C PRO A 61 -6.82 -10.70 -7.44
N HIS A 62 -6.79 -9.41 -7.80
CA HIS A 62 -7.87 -8.76 -8.54
C HIS A 62 -7.96 -9.24 -9.99
N VAL A 63 -6.85 -9.65 -10.59
CA VAL A 63 -6.84 -10.21 -11.95
C VAL A 63 -7.25 -11.66 -11.91
N LYS A 64 -8.34 -11.99 -12.60
CA LYS A 64 -8.98 -13.31 -12.59
C LYS A 64 -9.30 -13.77 -14.00
N SER A 65 -9.35 -15.10 -14.18
CA SER A 65 -10.01 -15.70 -15.34
C SER A 65 -11.50 -15.81 -15.04
N ARG A 66 -12.35 -15.44 -16.00
CA ARG A 66 -13.79 -15.65 -15.94
C ARG A 66 -14.26 -16.50 -17.12
N HIS A 67 -15.37 -17.21 -16.92
CA HIS A 67 -16.10 -17.79 -18.04
C HIS A 67 -16.73 -16.66 -18.86
N VAL A 68 -16.51 -16.67 -20.18
CA VAL A 68 -17.10 -15.67 -21.07
C VAL A 68 -18.53 -16.11 -21.41
N GLY A 69 -19.48 -15.70 -20.58
CA GLY A 69 -20.91 -15.83 -20.85
C GLY A 69 -21.40 -14.72 -21.79
N ALA A 70 -22.68 -14.36 -21.66
CA ALA A 70 -23.21 -13.16 -22.33
C ALA A 70 -22.52 -11.91 -21.74
N ILE A 71 -21.70 -11.25 -22.57
CA ILE A 71 -21.07 -9.97 -22.22
C ILE A 71 -22.10 -8.86 -22.51
N PRO A 72 -22.33 -7.91 -21.58
CA PRO A 72 -23.18 -6.75 -21.86
C PRO A 72 -22.65 -5.96 -23.05
N ILE A 73 -23.56 -5.46 -23.89
CA ILE A 73 -23.19 -4.61 -25.02
C ILE A 73 -22.73 -3.27 -24.46
N PRO A 74 -21.47 -2.85 -24.67
CA PRO A 74 -20.98 -1.63 -24.05
C PRO A 74 -21.42 -0.39 -24.84
N SER A 75 -21.79 0.67 -24.11
CA SER A 75 -21.71 2.03 -24.66
C SER A 75 -20.27 2.32 -25.09
N ARG A 76 -20.05 3.10 -26.15
CA ARG A 76 -18.70 3.32 -26.70
C ARG A 76 -18.29 4.78 -26.70
N ILE A 77 -17.07 5.02 -26.24
CA ILE A 77 -16.37 6.31 -26.38
C ILE A 77 -15.11 6.07 -27.19
N ARG A 78 -14.88 6.93 -28.18
CA ARG A 78 -13.69 6.90 -29.04
C ARG A 78 -13.03 8.25 -29.01
N LEU A 79 -11.79 8.28 -28.54
CA LEU A 79 -10.94 9.45 -28.56
C LEU A 79 -9.95 9.31 -29.74
N GLY A 80 -9.75 10.37 -30.51
CA GLY A 80 -8.73 10.41 -31.56
C GLY A 80 -7.31 10.46 -30.98
N ALA A 81 -6.28 10.37 -31.82
CA ALA A 81 -4.89 10.39 -31.36
C ALA A 81 -4.51 11.70 -30.63
N LEU A 82 -3.58 11.61 -29.68
CA LEU A 82 -2.90 12.78 -29.12
C LEU A 82 -2.02 13.43 -30.18
N LYS A 83 -2.02 14.76 -30.24
CA LYS A 83 -1.12 15.47 -31.15
C LYS A 83 0.30 15.41 -30.60
N GLN A 84 1.27 15.16 -31.47
CA GLN A 84 2.69 15.13 -31.09
C GLN A 84 3.16 16.43 -30.42
N GLU A 85 2.59 17.58 -30.82
CA GLU A 85 2.91 18.86 -30.21
C GLU A 85 2.39 19.01 -28.76
N GLU A 86 1.23 18.41 -28.45
CA GLU A 86 0.68 18.37 -27.09
C GLU A 86 1.59 17.54 -26.18
N ILE A 87 2.07 16.39 -26.67
CA ILE A 87 3.03 15.54 -25.95
C ILE A 87 4.34 16.30 -25.72
N ARG A 88 4.93 16.90 -26.76
CA ARG A 88 6.20 17.65 -26.64
C ARG A 88 6.11 18.80 -25.65
N SER A 89 5.03 19.58 -25.73
CA SER A 89 4.81 20.71 -24.82
C SER A 89 4.74 20.24 -23.38
N ALA A 90 3.97 19.18 -23.10
CA ALA A 90 3.84 18.66 -21.75
C ALA A 90 5.12 18.01 -21.20
N VAL A 91 5.91 17.35 -22.05
CA VAL A 91 7.21 16.77 -21.66
C VAL A 91 8.28 17.85 -21.45
N SER A 92 8.14 19.02 -22.06
CA SER A 92 9.08 20.13 -21.91
C SER A 92 8.96 20.91 -20.59
N ASP A 93 7.86 20.69 -19.84
CA ASP A 93 7.73 21.21 -18.49
C ASP A 93 8.73 20.49 -17.56
N ALA A 94 9.65 21.24 -16.97
CA ALA A 94 10.75 20.72 -16.14
C ALA A 94 10.22 20.06 -14.84
N SER A 95 9.70 18.83 -14.94
CA SER A 95 9.33 17.98 -13.82
C SER A 95 10.35 16.83 -13.70
N PRO A 96 10.95 16.58 -12.51
CA PRO A 96 11.77 15.37 -12.31
C PRO A 96 10.97 14.05 -12.44
N ARG A 97 9.64 14.09 -12.39
CA ARG A 97 8.81 12.92 -12.71
C ARG A 97 8.83 12.66 -14.21
N LYS A 98 8.97 11.40 -14.62
CA LYS A 98 8.80 11.04 -16.04
C LYS A 98 7.31 11.01 -16.37
N LEU A 99 6.85 11.99 -17.13
CA LEU A 99 5.51 12.00 -17.72
C LEU A 99 5.40 10.90 -18.77
N VAL A 100 4.34 10.10 -18.70
CA VAL A 100 4.11 8.93 -19.57
C VAL A 100 2.69 8.88 -20.14
N GLY A 101 1.78 9.70 -19.62
CA GLY A 101 0.43 9.83 -20.15
C GLY A 101 -0.19 11.19 -19.84
N LEU A 102 -1.14 11.61 -20.68
CA LEU A 102 -1.83 12.89 -20.56
C LEU A 102 -3.30 12.70 -20.18
N ALA A 103 -3.77 13.57 -19.29
CA ALA A 103 -5.18 13.70 -18.98
C ALA A 103 -5.96 14.16 -20.23
N ARG A 104 -7.08 13.49 -20.50
CA ARG A 104 -8.04 13.88 -21.51
C ARG A 104 -9.41 13.98 -20.88
N ALA A 105 -10.07 15.11 -21.04
CA ALA A 105 -11.48 15.22 -20.70
C ALA A 105 -12.29 14.29 -21.62
N VAL A 106 -13.35 13.71 -21.06
CA VAL A 106 -14.34 12.98 -21.84
C VAL A 106 -15.49 13.93 -22.13
N ASP A 107 -15.61 14.35 -23.40
CA ASP A 107 -16.73 15.19 -23.84
C ASP A 107 -18.05 14.45 -23.61
N ALA A 108 -19.04 15.16 -23.08
CA ALA A 108 -20.31 14.59 -22.63
C ALA A 108 -20.14 13.41 -21.64
N ALA A 109 -19.23 13.57 -20.66
CA ALA A 109 -18.96 12.65 -19.55
C ALA A 109 -20.22 11.89 -19.09
N PRO A 110 -20.39 10.61 -19.47
CA PRO A 110 -21.62 9.91 -19.19
C PRO A 110 -21.73 9.63 -17.71
N THR A 111 -22.91 9.94 -17.15
CA THR A 111 -23.28 9.34 -15.87
C THR A 111 -23.52 7.85 -16.09
N LEU A 112 -22.91 6.99 -15.28
CA LEU A 112 -22.94 5.55 -15.52
C LEU A 112 -24.34 4.95 -15.31
N GLN A 113 -25.23 5.65 -14.58
CA GLN A 113 -26.65 5.32 -14.49
C GLN A 113 -27.36 5.33 -15.87
N GLN A 114 -26.87 6.10 -16.85
CA GLN A 114 -27.46 6.22 -18.19
C GLN A 114 -26.98 5.16 -19.18
N LEU A 115 -26.17 4.18 -18.73
CA LEU A 115 -25.71 3.09 -19.59
C LEU A 115 -26.87 2.16 -19.96
N GLN A 116 -26.60 1.25 -20.91
CA GLN A 116 -27.55 0.23 -21.33
C GLN A 116 -27.60 -0.92 -20.31
N TRP A 117 -28.45 -0.77 -19.29
CA TRP A 117 -28.64 -1.78 -18.24
C TRP A 117 -29.41 -3.00 -18.73
N GLN A 118 -28.94 -4.16 -18.32
CA GLN A 118 -29.48 -5.46 -18.68
C GLN A 118 -29.65 -6.30 -17.41
N PRO A 119 -30.76 -7.05 -17.25
CA PRO A 119 -30.92 -7.96 -16.13
C PRO A 119 -29.92 -9.11 -16.24
N VAL A 120 -29.36 -9.53 -15.10
CA VAL A 120 -28.52 -10.74 -15.00
C VAL A 120 -29.23 -11.85 -14.22
N ALA A 121 -28.79 -13.10 -14.45
CA ALA A 121 -29.24 -14.23 -13.65
C ALA A 121 -28.95 -13.96 -12.16
N GLY A 122 -29.97 -14.08 -11.30
CA GLY A 122 -29.87 -13.71 -9.88
C GLY A 122 -30.56 -12.40 -9.51
N GLY A 123 -31.12 -11.65 -10.48
CA GLY A 123 -31.96 -10.47 -10.22
C GLY A 123 -31.22 -9.14 -10.14
N GLY A 124 -29.91 -9.13 -10.39
CA GLY A 124 -29.09 -7.93 -10.52
C GLY A 124 -29.26 -7.22 -11.86
N GLN A 125 -28.49 -6.14 -12.04
CA GLN A 125 -28.41 -5.37 -13.28
C GLN A 125 -26.94 -5.23 -13.70
N VAL A 126 -26.65 -5.29 -14.99
CA VAL A 126 -25.30 -5.07 -15.51
C VAL A 126 -25.33 -4.08 -16.67
N ALA A 127 -24.31 -3.23 -16.75
CA ALA A 127 -24.05 -2.38 -17.90
C ALA A 127 -22.55 -2.29 -18.16
N ALA A 128 -22.16 -1.86 -19.36
CA ALA A 128 -20.76 -1.65 -19.69
C ALA A 128 -20.53 -0.39 -20.54
N ILE A 129 -19.32 0.13 -20.44
CA ILE A 129 -18.78 1.20 -21.28
C ILE A 129 -17.37 0.84 -21.73
N SER A 130 -17.14 0.91 -23.03
CA SER A 130 -15.85 0.65 -23.69
C SER A 130 -15.29 1.97 -24.18
N VAL A 131 -14.10 2.30 -23.72
CA VAL A 131 -13.39 3.53 -24.06
C VAL A 131 -12.15 3.15 -24.84
N SER A 132 -11.97 3.78 -26.00
CA SER A 132 -10.77 3.60 -26.82
C SER A 132 -10.13 4.96 -27.13
N ALA A 133 -8.80 4.98 -27.26
CA ALA A 133 -8.06 6.16 -27.65
C ALA A 133 -6.95 5.79 -28.64
N GLU A 134 -7.05 6.31 -29.86
CA GLU A 134 -6.10 6.00 -30.92
C GLU A 134 -4.65 6.32 -30.52
N GLY A 135 -3.74 5.37 -30.76
CA GLY A 135 -2.32 5.53 -30.45
C GLY A 135 -1.97 5.51 -28.96
N ALA A 136 -2.91 5.19 -28.07
CA ALA A 136 -2.59 4.91 -26.68
C ALA A 136 -1.88 3.56 -26.52
N HIS A 137 -0.90 3.48 -25.64
CA HIS A 137 -0.30 2.22 -25.19
C HIS A 137 -0.96 1.67 -23.93
N GLY A 138 -1.75 2.50 -23.24
CA GLY A 138 -2.50 2.15 -22.06
C GLY A 138 -3.59 3.20 -21.79
N LEU A 139 -4.62 2.81 -21.04
CA LEU A 139 -5.70 3.70 -20.66
C LEU A 139 -6.11 3.48 -19.22
N ARG A 140 -6.26 4.59 -18.49
CA ARG A 140 -6.87 4.60 -17.16
C ARG A 140 -8.09 5.49 -17.17
N LEU A 141 -9.23 4.96 -16.75
CA LEU A 141 -10.48 5.70 -16.67
C LEU A 141 -10.57 6.38 -15.30
N GLY A 142 -10.79 7.70 -15.30
CA GLY A 142 -11.04 8.49 -14.10
C GLY A 142 -12.54 8.60 -13.84
N ILE A 143 -13.02 7.79 -12.89
CA ILE A 143 -14.43 7.68 -12.54
C ILE A 143 -14.67 8.39 -11.22
N VAL A 144 -15.43 9.47 -11.25
CA VAL A 144 -15.88 10.16 -10.03
C VAL A 144 -16.95 9.29 -9.39
N VAL A 145 -16.79 8.96 -8.11
CA VAL A 145 -17.70 8.08 -7.35
C VAL A 145 -18.34 8.88 -6.21
N ARG A 146 -19.65 9.08 -6.29
CA ARG A 146 -20.43 9.78 -5.25
C ARG A 146 -21.42 8.85 -4.57
N GLN A 147 -22.09 8.00 -5.35
CA GLN A 147 -23.00 6.97 -4.83
C GLN A 147 -22.79 5.68 -5.62
N LEU A 148 -22.48 4.61 -4.88
CA LEU A 148 -22.20 3.27 -5.40
C LEU A 148 -22.65 2.27 -4.33
N PRO A 149 -23.50 1.28 -4.67
CA PRO A 149 -23.74 0.16 -3.76
C PRO A 149 -22.42 -0.56 -3.43
N GLY A 150 -22.12 -0.80 -2.16
CA GLY A 150 -20.86 -1.45 -1.77
C GLY A 150 -20.72 -2.87 -2.32
N SER A 151 -21.84 -3.61 -2.44
CA SER A 151 -21.87 -4.94 -3.06
C SER A 151 -21.91 -4.94 -4.59
N ALA A 152 -21.78 -3.77 -5.25
CA ALA A 152 -21.56 -3.73 -6.69
C ALA A 152 -20.24 -4.41 -7.06
N VAL A 153 -20.16 -4.95 -8.27
CA VAL A 153 -18.93 -5.55 -8.81
C VAL A 153 -18.53 -4.79 -10.06
N LEU A 154 -17.29 -4.32 -10.08
CA LEU A 154 -16.70 -3.62 -11.21
C LEU A 154 -15.66 -4.53 -11.86
N ARG A 155 -15.73 -4.69 -13.18
CA ARG A 155 -14.79 -5.48 -13.98
C ARG A 155 -14.19 -4.65 -15.09
N LEU A 156 -12.86 -4.68 -15.20
CA LEU A 156 -12.13 -4.10 -16.33
C LEU A 156 -11.57 -5.21 -17.21
N TYR A 157 -11.75 -5.08 -18.51
CA TYR A 157 -11.18 -5.99 -19.50
C TYR A 157 -11.02 -5.32 -20.85
N ARG A 158 -10.28 -6.00 -21.73
CA ARG A 158 -10.19 -5.65 -23.15
C ARG A 158 -11.24 -6.43 -23.92
N GLN A 159 -11.95 -5.80 -24.85
CA GLN A 159 -12.91 -6.49 -25.72
C GLN A 159 -12.27 -7.66 -26.48
N ALA A 160 -10.98 -7.54 -26.82
CA ALA A 160 -10.20 -8.60 -27.47
C ALA A 160 -9.82 -9.77 -26.54
N ALA A 161 -9.88 -9.60 -25.22
CA ALA A 161 -9.52 -10.61 -24.23
C ALA A 161 -10.51 -10.61 -23.04
N PRO A 162 -11.81 -10.86 -23.28
CA PRO A 162 -12.85 -10.66 -22.26
C PRO A 162 -12.82 -11.72 -21.15
N ALA A 163 -12.04 -12.80 -21.29
CA ALA A 163 -11.89 -13.84 -20.28
C ALA A 163 -10.96 -13.43 -19.13
N THR A 164 -10.06 -12.47 -19.34
CA THR A 164 -9.13 -11.98 -18.32
C THR A 164 -9.61 -10.63 -17.82
N VAL A 165 -10.04 -10.58 -16.56
CA VAL A 165 -10.62 -9.38 -15.95
C VAL A 165 -9.83 -8.94 -14.74
N PHE A 166 -9.69 -7.63 -14.56
CA PHE A 166 -9.51 -7.08 -13.22
C PHE A 166 -10.88 -6.92 -12.59
N GLN A 167 -11.09 -7.41 -11.37
CA GLN A 167 -12.35 -7.31 -10.64
C GLN A 167 -12.14 -6.67 -9.27
N ILE A 168 -12.99 -5.69 -8.93
CA ILE A 168 -13.01 -5.00 -7.64
C ILE A 168 -14.45 -4.81 -7.15
N SER A 169 -14.68 -4.84 -5.83
CA SER A 169 -16.00 -4.56 -5.25
C SER A 169 -16.24 -3.05 -5.18
N GLY A 170 -17.52 -2.65 -5.16
CA GLY A 170 -17.90 -1.26 -4.89
C GLY A 170 -17.41 -0.81 -3.52
N GLN A 171 -17.39 -1.72 -2.54
CA GLN A 171 -16.88 -1.48 -1.20
C GLN A 171 -15.39 -1.11 -1.21
N GLU A 172 -14.56 -1.84 -1.95
CA GLU A 172 -13.13 -1.52 -2.03
C GLU A 172 -12.89 -0.18 -2.75
N VAL A 173 -13.69 0.12 -3.78
CA VAL A 173 -13.67 1.45 -4.44
C VAL A 173 -14.04 2.56 -3.44
N LEU A 174 -15.13 2.39 -2.68
CA LEU A 174 -15.57 3.34 -1.67
C LEU A 174 -14.54 3.55 -0.54
N GLN A 175 -13.83 2.49 -0.14
CA GLN A 175 -12.76 2.59 0.87
C GLN A 175 -11.58 3.44 0.38
N ARG A 176 -11.24 3.38 -0.91
CA ARG A 176 -10.20 4.27 -1.51
C ARG A 176 -10.64 5.73 -1.44
N ILE A 177 -11.86 6.02 -1.90
CA ILE A 177 -12.43 7.38 -1.83
C ILE A 177 -12.50 7.88 -0.39
N GLU A 178 -12.89 7.04 0.56
CA GLU A 178 -12.92 7.37 1.98
C GLU A 178 -11.52 7.62 2.56
N SER A 179 -10.51 6.86 2.14
CA SER A 179 -9.11 7.06 2.53
C SER A 179 -8.60 8.45 2.11
N ASN A 180 -8.87 8.87 0.87
CA ASN A 180 -8.54 10.21 0.37
C ASN A 180 -9.20 11.31 1.21
N ALA A 181 -10.50 11.12 1.47
CA ALA A 181 -11.31 11.98 2.30
C ALA A 181 -10.79 12.12 3.75
N LEU A 182 -10.35 11.03 4.37
CA LEU A 182 -9.76 11.00 5.71
C LEU A 182 -8.37 11.64 5.74
N ALA A 183 -7.63 11.56 4.63
CA ALA A 183 -6.39 12.30 4.42
C ALA A 183 -6.61 13.82 4.15
N GLY A 184 -7.87 14.27 4.13
CA GLY A 184 -8.25 15.68 3.94
C GLY A 184 -8.48 16.08 2.48
N ASP A 185 -8.39 15.17 1.53
CA ASP A 185 -8.63 15.45 0.12
C ASP A 185 -10.11 15.27 -0.25
N ARG A 186 -10.79 16.40 -0.49
CA ARG A 186 -12.18 16.45 -0.98
C ARG A 186 -12.26 16.95 -2.42
N SER A 187 -11.12 17.11 -3.10
CA SER A 187 -11.05 17.56 -4.48
C SER A 187 -11.65 16.52 -5.44
N LEU A 188 -11.68 16.87 -6.73
CA LEU A 188 -12.08 15.92 -7.77
C LEU A 188 -11.17 14.69 -7.79
N ASP A 189 -9.86 14.84 -7.55
CA ASP A 189 -8.91 13.72 -7.54
C ASP A 189 -9.19 12.77 -6.38
N GLY A 190 -9.44 13.28 -5.17
CA GLY A 190 -9.82 12.46 -4.02
C GLY A 190 -11.16 11.73 -4.17
N GLN A 191 -12.06 12.24 -5.03
CA GLN A 191 -13.34 11.60 -5.39
C GLN A 191 -13.25 10.69 -6.63
N THR A 192 -12.10 10.65 -7.30
CA THR A 192 -11.92 9.89 -8.54
C THR A 192 -11.25 8.55 -8.23
N TRP A 193 -11.93 7.45 -8.58
CA TRP A 193 -11.28 6.17 -8.72
C TRP A 193 -10.66 6.05 -10.12
N TRP A 194 -9.36 5.81 -10.18
CA TRP A 194 -8.65 5.51 -11.42
C TRP A 194 -8.56 4.01 -11.63
N THR A 195 -9.07 3.53 -12.77
CA THR A 195 -8.92 2.12 -13.15
C THR A 195 -7.44 1.76 -13.30
N PRO A 196 -7.07 0.48 -13.16
CA PRO A 196 -5.73 0.04 -13.54
C PRO A 196 -5.50 0.17 -15.04
N ASP A 197 -4.22 0.17 -15.44
CA ASP A 197 -3.82 0.01 -16.84
C ASP A 197 -3.83 -1.47 -17.26
N LEU A 198 -4.44 -1.73 -18.42
CA LEU A 198 -4.51 -3.04 -19.06
C LEU A 198 -3.50 -3.19 -20.23
N GLY A 199 -2.69 -2.16 -20.51
CA GLY A 199 -1.68 -2.16 -21.56
C GLY A 199 -2.29 -2.23 -22.96
N ALA A 200 -3.35 -1.45 -23.20
CA ALA A 200 -4.03 -1.38 -24.48
C ALA A 200 -4.64 0.00 -24.72
N ASP A 201 -4.95 0.26 -25.99
CA ASP A 201 -5.66 1.44 -26.45
C ASP A 201 -7.17 1.39 -26.21
N GLU A 202 -7.68 0.32 -25.58
CA GLU A 202 -9.07 0.11 -25.22
C GLU A 202 -9.19 -0.50 -23.83
N VAL A 203 -10.16 0.01 -23.07
CA VAL A 203 -10.59 -0.57 -21.80
C VAL A 203 -12.11 -0.53 -21.70
N THR A 204 -12.69 -1.68 -21.36
CA THR A 204 -14.10 -1.80 -21.03
C THR A 204 -14.26 -1.86 -19.52
N LEU A 205 -15.07 -0.95 -18.98
CA LEU A 205 -15.64 -1.04 -17.65
C LEU A 205 -17.01 -1.69 -17.72
N GLU A 206 -17.17 -2.79 -17.01
CA GLU A 206 -18.44 -3.45 -16.73
C GLU A 206 -18.80 -3.23 -15.26
N LEU A 207 -20.03 -2.80 -15.00
CA LEU A 207 -20.58 -2.55 -13.68
C LEU A 207 -21.79 -3.45 -13.47
N GLU A 208 -21.74 -4.29 -12.46
CA GLU A 208 -22.82 -5.17 -12.03
C GLU A 208 -23.34 -4.69 -10.66
N LEU A 209 -24.63 -4.39 -10.59
CA LEU A 209 -25.33 -4.05 -9.35
C LEU A 209 -26.05 -5.29 -8.80
N PRO A 210 -26.09 -5.44 -7.46
CA PRO A 210 -26.74 -6.58 -6.82
C PRO A 210 -28.26 -6.56 -7.06
N ALA A 211 -28.91 -7.68 -6.77
CA ALA A 211 -30.37 -7.76 -6.86
C ALA A 211 -31.07 -6.74 -5.95
N GLY A 212 -32.06 -6.04 -6.49
CA GLY A 212 -32.82 -5.02 -5.77
C GLY A 212 -32.15 -3.64 -5.68
N ALA A 213 -30.92 -3.46 -6.18
CA ALA A 213 -30.32 -2.13 -6.29
C ALA A 213 -31.05 -1.28 -7.32
N ASP A 214 -31.34 -0.02 -6.95
CA ASP A 214 -31.89 0.97 -7.87
C ASP A 214 -30.77 1.59 -8.72
N VAL A 215 -30.85 1.39 -10.03
CA VAL A 215 -29.93 2.01 -11.00
C VAL A 215 -29.95 3.54 -10.90
N ALA A 216 -31.10 4.15 -10.57
CA ALA A 216 -31.23 5.59 -10.45
C ALA A 216 -30.53 6.18 -9.21
N ALA A 217 -30.17 5.34 -8.23
CA ALA A 217 -29.37 5.74 -7.08
C ALA A 217 -27.86 5.79 -7.37
N LEU A 218 -27.42 5.26 -8.51
CA LEU A 218 -26.01 5.27 -8.91
C LEU A 218 -25.57 6.67 -9.35
N ASP A 219 -24.61 7.26 -8.63
CA ASP A 219 -23.96 8.52 -9.02
C ASP A 219 -22.47 8.29 -9.22
N MET A 220 -22.15 7.91 -10.47
CA MET A 220 -20.78 7.74 -10.96
C MET A 220 -20.66 8.39 -12.33
N ALA A 221 -19.53 9.04 -12.60
CA ALA A 221 -19.28 9.70 -13.88
C ALA A 221 -17.87 9.44 -14.40
N LEU A 222 -17.77 9.00 -15.65
CA LEU A 222 -16.49 8.95 -16.37
C LEU A 222 -16.13 10.36 -16.85
N THR A 223 -15.23 11.04 -16.14
CA THR A 223 -14.93 12.46 -16.39
C THR A 223 -13.64 12.67 -17.16
N ARG A 224 -12.64 11.79 -16.93
CA ARG A 224 -11.31 11.90 -17.51
C ARG A 224 -10.79 10.53 -17.91
N VAL A 225 -9.86 10.55 -18.86
CA VAL A 225 -9.06 9.38 -19.26
C VAL A 225 -7.59 9.80 -19.17
N SER A 226 -6.75 8.95 -18.60
CA SER A 226 -5.30 9.08 -18.73
C SER A 226 -4.88 8.32 -19.98
N HIS A 227 -4.48 9.05 -21.02
CA HIS A 227 -3.98 8.51 -22.28
C HIS A 227 -2.48 8.27 -22.15
N ILE A 228 -2.10 7.02 -21.94
CA ILE A 228 -0.69 6.64 -21.79
C ILE A 228 -0.06 6.59 -23.19
N PHE A 229 0.87 7.50 -23.46
CA PHE A 229 1.55 7.64 -24.75
C PHE A 229 2.92 6.97 -24.79
N GLU A 230 3.50 6.66 -23.64
CA GLU A 230 4.69 5.79 -23.52
C GLU A 230 4.23 4.35 -23.30
N ASN A 231 4.90 3.35 -23.86
CA ASN A 231 4.51 1.97 -23.55
C ASN A 231 5.09 1.54 -22.20
N LEU A 232 4.21 1.40 -21.21
CA LEU A 232 4.54 0.96 -19.86
C LEU A 232 4.27 -0.54 -19.64
N ALA A 233 3.75 -1.25 -20.62
CA ALA A 233 3.41 -2.67 -20.50
C ALA A 233 4.66 -3.56 -20.44
N LEU A 234 4.44 -4.84 -20.13
CA LEU A 234 5.42 -5.89 -20.42
C LEU A 234 5.49 -6.00 -21.96
N PRO A 235 6.65 -5.84 -22.61
CA PRO A 235 6.74 -5.93 -24.05
C PRO A 235 6.28 -7.31 -24.54
N THR A 236 5.57 -7.36 -25.66
CA THR A 236 5.34 -8.64 -26.38
C THR A 236 6.65 -9.18 -26.96
N GLN A 237 6.64 -10.44 -27.44
CA GLN A 237 7.85 -11.07 -27.97
C GLN A 237 8.52 -10.28 -29.10
N GLU A 238 7.70 -9.58 -29.90
CA GLU A 238 8.10 -8.74 -31.03
C GLU A 238 8.49 -7.31 -30.60
N GLU A 239 7.87 -6.77 -29.55
CA GLU A 239 8.23 -5.47 -28.96
C GLU A 239 9.51 -5.50 -28.11
N PHE A 240 10.01 -6.70 -27.72
CA PHE A 240 11.24 -6.84 -26.94
C PHE A 240 12.47 -6.23 -27.65
N GLU A 241 12.50 -6.18 -28.99
CA GLU A 241 13.66 -5.62 -29.70
C GLU A 241 13.65 -4.09 -29.79
N THR A 242 12.49 -3.44 -29.62
CA THR A 242 12.30 -2.00 -29.89
C THR A 242 12.22 -1.12 -28.64
N LYS A 243 11.78 -1.64 -27.47
CA LYS A 243 11.57 -0.86 -26.24
C LYS A 243 12.61 -1.09 -25.15
N ILE A 244 13.62 -1.91 -25.43
CA ILE A 244 14.67 -2.21 -24.48
C ILE A 244 15.84 -1.24 -24.69
N ASN A 245 16.20 -0.52 -23.62
CA ASN A 245 17.19 0.57 -23.58
C ASN A 245 16.69 1.95 -24.04
N ASP A 246 15.50 2.36 -23.59
CA ASP A 246 15.10 3.77 -23.70
C ASP A 246 15.95 4.67 -22.78
N ALA A 247 16.53 4.10 -21.72
CA ALA A 247 17.54 4.78 -20.91
C ALA A 247 18.80 5.07 -21.73
N MET A 248 19.46 6.20 -21.46
CA MET A 248 20.66 6.58 -22.19
C MET A 248 21.79 5.53 -22.05
N PRO A 249 22.67 5.37 -23.06
CA PRO A 249 23.58 4.22 -23.14
C PRO A 249 24.62 4.06 -22.01
N CYS A 250 24.89 5.10 -21.21
CA CYS A 250 25.84 4.98 -20.10
C CYS A 250 25.25 4.24 -18.88
N ASN A 251 23.93 4.11 -18.80
CA ASN A 251 23.27 3.34 -17.76
C ASN A 251 23.67 1.86 -17.85
N ARG A 252 23.72 1.20 -16.70
CA ARG A 252 24.14 -0.19 -16.60
C ARG A 252 23.00 -1.04 -16.09
N ASP A 253 22.71 -2.13 -16.77
CA ASP A 253 21.76 -3.12 -16.29
C ASP A 253 22.13 -3.55 -14.87
N ALA A 254 21.16 -3.50 -13.95
CA ALA A 254 21.37 -3.99 -12.60
C ALA A 254 21.74 -5.49 -12.59
N SER A 255 21.31 -6.23 -13.60
CA SER A 255 21.67 -7.63 -13.81
C SER A 255 23.17 -7.87 -14.07
N CYS A 256 23.97 -6.82 -14.30
CA CYS A 256 25.43 -6.89 -14.39
C CYS A 256 26.15 -6.82 -13.04
N GLU A 257 25.50 -6.33 -11.98
CA GLU A 257 26.11 -6.14 -10.66
C GLU A 257 25.57 -7.21 -9.69
N ASN A 258 26.30 -8.32 -9.56
CA ASN A 258 25.87 -9.46 -8.74
C ASN A 258 25.89 -9.18 -7.24
N ASP A 259 26.73 -8.24 -6.79
CA ASP A 259 26.80 -7.86 -5.38
C ASP A 259 25.48 -7.27 -4.87
N TYR A 260 24.63 -6.75 -5.76
CA TYR A 260 23.33 -6.16 -5.41
C TYR A 260 22.16 -7.12 -5.69
N ALA A 261 22.40 -8.43 -5.73
CA ALA A 261 21.39 -9.41 -6.13
C ALA A 261 20.07 -9.31 -5.36
N ASP A 262 20.16 -9.14 -4.04
CA ASP A 262 18.99 -9.00 -3.17
C ASP A 262 18.34 -7.63 -3.31
N GLN A 263 19.15 -6.55 -3.32
CA GLN A 263 18.64 -5.18 -3.43
C GLN A 263 17.88 -4.97 -4.73
N ARG A 264 18.25 -5.65 -5.84
CA ARG A 264 17.48 -5.64 -7.10
C ARG A 264 16.04 -6.11 -6.93
N ASN A 265 15.78 -7.01 -5.98
CA ASN A 265 14.46 -7.55 -5.72
C ASN A 265 13.65 -6.69 -4.74
N ALA A 266 14.23 -5.61 -4.20
CA ALA A 266 13.52 -4.61 -3.40
C ALA A 266 12.94 -3.46 -4.23
N VAL A 267 13.42 -3.27 -5.46
CA VAL A 267 13.09 -2.11 -6.29
C VAL A 267 11.97 -2.45 -7.26
N ALA A 268 11.00 -1.55 -7.37
CA ALA A 268 9.93 -1.62 -8.35
C ALA A 268 9.84 -0.32 -9.16
N ARG A 269 9.50 -0.46 -10.45
CA ARG A 269 9.08 0.67 -11.27
C ARG A 269 7.63 1.00 -10.92
N THR A 270 7.34 2.27 -10.67
CA THR A 270 6.00 2.70 -10.29
C THR A 270 5.31 3.41 -11.45
N SER A 271 3.99 3.29 -11.53
CA SER A 271 3.13 4.15 -12.35
C SER A 271 1.97 4.65 -11.50
N PHE A 272 1.62 5.92 -11.64
CA PHE A 272 0.54 6.55 -10.87
C PHE A 272 -0.06 7.70 -11.67
N VAL A 273 -1.22 8.18 -11.23
CA VAL A 273 -1.93 9.30 -11.85
C VAL A 273 -1.94 10.49 -10.88
N SER A 274 -1.58 11.66 -11.39
CA SER A 274 -1.68 12.94 -10.67
C SER A 274 -2.41 13.94 -11.54
N ARG A 275 -3.55 14.45 -11.06
CA ARG A 275 -4.46 15.36 -11.79
C ARG A 275 -4.92 14.86 -13.17
N GLY A 276 -4.82 13.55 -13.40
CA GLY A 276 -5.21 12.87 -14.64
C GLY A 276 -4.06 12.49 -15.57
N ASP A 277 -2.90 13.13 -15.41
CA ASP A 277 -1.68 12.75 -16.11
C ASP A 277 -1.06 11.51 -15.46
N ALA A 278 -0.45 10.64 -16.25
CA ALA A 278 0.26 9.47 -15.76
C ALA A 278 1.76 9.73 -15.69
N TYR A 279 2.39 9.27 -14.61
CA TYR A 279 3.81 9.42 -14.34
C TYR A 279 4.44 8.07 -13.98
N THR A 280 5.74 7.94 -14.23
CA THR A 280 6.55 6.85 -13.70
C THR A 280 7.69 7.37 -12.82
N CYS A 281 7.94 6.63 -11.74
CA CYS A 281 9.04 6.83 -10.80
C CYS A 281 9.63 5.46 -10.40
N THR A 282 10.54 5.47 -9.42
CA THR A 282 11.11 4.29 -8.79
C THR A 282 10.70 4.26 -7.31
N GLY A 283 10.56 3.09 -6.71
CA GLY A 283 10.53 2.97 -5.25
C GLY A 283 11.15 1.69 -4.73
N THR A 284 11.37 1.64 -3.41
CA THR A 284 12.13 0.57 -2.73
C THR A 284 11.36 0.03 -1.53
N LEU A 285 11.16 -1.29 -1.48
CA LEU A 285 10.59 -1.99 -0.34
C LEU A 285 11.56 -1.95 0.85
N LEU A 286 11.08 -1.60 2.04
CA LEU A 286 11.87 -1.47 3.26
C LEU A 286 11.44 -2.48 4.31
N ASN A 287 12.42 -3.05 5.01
CA ASN A 287 12.17 -3.84 6.21
C ASN A 287 11.88 -2.92 7.42
N ASP A 288 11.15 -3.42 8.40
CA ASP A 288 10.96 -2.79 9.70
C ASP A 288 11.74 -3.53 10.79
N SER A 289 11.90 -2.90 11.96
CA SER A 289 12.70 -3.44 13.08
C SER A 289 12.14 -4.73 13.68
N GLN A 290 10.86 -5.05 13.44
CA GLN A 290 10.22 -6.28 13.87
C GLN A 290 10.24 -7.35 12.78
N SER A 291 10.68 -6.99 11.57
CA SER A 291 10.53 -7.85 10.39
C SER A 291 9.09 -8.34 10.28
N SER A 292 8.13 -7.42 10.34
CA SER A 292 6.69 -7.76 10.31
C SER A 292 6.24 -8.30 8.95
N GLY A 293 6.96 -7.94 7.87
CA GLY A 293 6.53 -8.20 6.49
C GLY A 293 5.53 -7.17 5.96
N THR A 294 5.24 -6.11 6.72
CA THR A 294 4.44 -4.98 6.26
C THR A 294 5.14 -4.33 5.06
N PRO A 295 4.47 -4.15 3.91
CA PRO A 295 5.10 -3.68 2.69
C PRO A 295 5.33 -2.17 2.67
N TYR A 296 6.20 -1.69 3.55
CA TYR A 296 6.64 -0.31 3.57
C TYR A 296 7.47 0.00 2.32
N PHE A 297 7.08 1.02 1.58
CA PHE A 297 7.62 1.31 0.27
C PHE A 297 8.07 2.78 0.21
N LEU A 298 9.37 2.97 0.05
CA LEU A 298 10.03 4.27 -0.04
C LEU A 298 9.91 4.81 -1.46
N SER A 299 9.54 6.08 -1.58
CA SER A 299 9.50 6.84 -2.83
C SER A 299 9.81 8.32 -2.53
N ALA A 300 9.74 9.18 -3.55
CA ALA A 300 9.94 10.61 -3.40
C ALA A 300 8.62 11.36 -3.14
N HIS A 301 8.68 12.45 -2.37
CA HIS A 301 7.53 13.33 -2.13
C HIS A 301 7.01 13.93 -3.44
N HIS A 302 7.89 14.42 -4.31
CA HIS A 302 7.48 15.01 -5.57
C HIS A 302 6.87 13.99 -6.55
N CYS A 303 7.10 12.68 -6.34
CA CYS A 303 6.38 11.62 -7.05
C CYS A 303 4.99 11.44 -6.42
N ILE A 304 4.91 11.14 -5.12
CA ILE A 304 3.65 10.84 -4.43
C ILE A 304 3.56 11.66 -3.15
N SER A 305 2.70 12.66 -3.17
CA SER A 305 2.53 13.66 -2.12
C SER A 305 1.16 13.60 -1.45
N SER A 306 0.18 12.95 -2.07
CA SER A 306 -1.19 12.82 -1.57
C SER A 306 -1.66 11.36 -1.50
N GLN A 307 -2.68 11.11 -0.67
CA GLN A 307 -3.34 9.81 -0.63
C GLN A 307 -4.03 9.48 -1.96
N ALA A 308 -4.59 10.49 -2.65
CA ALA A 308 -5.22 10.30 -3.96
C ALA A 308 -4.21 9.81 -5.01
N GLU A 309 -2.97 10.31 -5.00
CA GLU A 309 -1.91 9.78 -5.87
C GLU A 309 -1.52 8.34 -5.47
N ALA A 310 -1.37 8.08 -4.16
CA ALA A 310 -1.01 6.76 -3.64
C ALA A 310 -2.05 5.68 -3.97
N ASP A 311 -3.35 6.01 -3.96
CA ASP A 311 -4.44 5.11 -4.35
C ASP A 311 -4.36 4.63 -5.81
N THR A 312 -3.70 5.40 -6.68
CA THR A 312 -3.54 5.07 -8.09
C THR A 312 -2.27 4.28 -8.40
N LEU A 313 -1.43 4.03 -7.40
CA LEU A 313 -0.12 3.42 -7.56
C LEU A 313 -0.22 1.98 -8.11
N GLU A 314 0.51 1.72 -9.19
CA GLU A 314 0.82 0.39 -9.69
C GLU A 314 2.33 0.15 -9.57
N THR A 315 2.73 -1.09 -9.31
CA THR A 315 4.14 -1.47 -9.14
C THR A 315 4.52 -2.63 -10.06
N ASN A 316 5.64 -2.47 -10.77
CA ASN A 316 6.26 -3.51 -11.60
C ASN A 316 7.51 -4.03 -10.89
N TRP A 317 7.40 -5.23 -10.31
CA TRP A 317 8.47 -5.92 -9.61
C TRP A 317 9.31 -6.74 -10.56
N PHE A 318 10.59 -6.89 -10.24
CA PHE A 318 11.54 -7.66 -11.05
C PHE A 318 11.60 -7.20 -12.52
N TYR A 319 11.23 -5.94 -12.78
CA TYR A 319 11.22 -5.33 -14.11
C TYR A 319 12.66 -5.00 -14.53
N ARG A 320 13.43 -6.02 -14.90
CA ARG A 320 14.87 -5.92 -15.19
C ARG A 320 15.29 -6.87 -16.29
N SER A 321 16.47 -6.67 -16.88
CA SER A 321 17.01 -7.63 -17.82
C SER A 321 17.23 -9.00 -17.16
N SER A 322 16.95 -10.07 -17.89
CA SER A 322 17.04 -11.46 -17.43
C SER A 322 18.49 -11.86 -17.09
N SER A 323 19.46 -11.29 -17.82
CA SER A 323 20.88 -11.38 -17.52
C SER A 323 21.59 -10.09 -18.01
N CYS A 324 22.86 -9.90 -17.61
CA CYS A 324 23.62 -8.70 -17.95
C CYS A 324 23.61 -8.44 -19.47
N ARG A 325 23.09 -7.28 -19.88
CA ARG A 325 22.99 -6.84 -21.28
C ARG A 325 22.19 -7.78 -22.18
N SER A 326 21.36 -8.67 -21.62
CA SER A 326 20.55 -9.60 -22.42
C SER A 326 19.55 -8.89 -23.31
N ARG A 327 19.16 -7.67 -22.90
CA ARG A 327 18.04 -6.96 -23.49
C ARG A 327 16.81 -7.86 -23.57
N THR A 328 16.50 -8.57 -22.50
CA THR A 328 15.32 -9.43 -22.43
C THR A 328 14.74 -9.26 -21.05
N LEU A 329 13.45 -8.99 -20.94
CA LEU A 329 12.81 -8.82 -19.65
C LEU A 329 12.83 -10.13 -18.84
N SER A 330 13.06 -10.02 -17.54
CA SER A 330 12.94 -11.14 -16.61
C SER A 330 11.53 -11.75 -16.67
N SER A 331 11.45 -13.07 -16.85
CA SER A 331 10.18 -13.82 -16.79
C SER A 331 9.52 -13.76 -15.40
N ARG A 332 10.27 -13.34 -14.37
CA ARG A 332 9.74 -13.10 -13.03
C ARG A 332 9.00 -11.77 -12.90
N SER A 333 8.92 -10.94 -13.94
CA SER A 333 8.29 -9.62 -13.84
C SER A 333 6.82 -9.76 -13.41
N VAL A 334 6.43 -9.05 -12.34
CA VAL A 334 5.07 -9.08 -11.80
C VAL A 334 4.54 -7.66 -11.64
N HIS A 335 3.34 -7.43 -12.16
CA HIS A 335 2.65 -6.15 -12.06
C HIS A 335 1.53 -6.22 -11.01
N ARG A 336 1.52 -5.28 -10.05
CA ARG A 336 0.55 -5.14 -8.95
C ARG A 336 -0.23 -3.82 -9.10
N ARG A 337 -1.52 -3.85 -8.76
CA ARG A 337 -2.53 -2.80 -9.10
C ARG A 337 -3.32 -2.30 -7.90
N GLY A 338 -2.93 -2.68 -6.69
CA GLY A 338 -3.69 -2.42 -5.47
C GLY A 338 -3.68 -0.98 -4.97
N GLY A 339 -2.78 -0.11 -5.44
CA GLY A 339 -2.54 1.20 -4.80
C GLY A 339 -1.77 1.08 -3.49
N ALA A 340 -1.75 2.16 -2.72
CA ALA A 340 -1.07 2.23 -1.42
C ALA A 340 -1.69 3.25 -0.47
N LYS A 341 -1.44 3.09 0.82
CA LYS A 341 -1.66 4.10 1.85
C LYS A 341 -0.43 5.01 1.99
N LEU A 342 -0.61 6.31 2.00
CA LEU A 342 0.44 7.29 2.28
C LEU A 342 0.63 7.43 3.80
N LEU A 343 1.82 7.08 4.29
CA LEU A 343 2.15 7.07 5.70
C LEU A 343 2.96 8.29 6.15
N TYR A 344 3.78 8.81 5.24
CA TYR A 344 4.60 9.99 5.44
C TYR A 344 4.91 10.61 4.08
N SER A 345 4.88 11.94 3.99
CA SER A 345 5.37 12.66 2.83
C SER A 345 5.91 14.02 3.28
N SER A 346 7.10 14.39 2.81
CA SER A 346 7.71 15.68 3.15
C SER A 346 8.55 16.23 2.02
N ALA A 347 8.24 17.47 1.64
CA ALA A 347 9.07 18.28 0.75
C ALA A 347 10.44 18.63 1.35
N SER A 348 10.62 18.57 2.67
CA SER A 348 11.88 19.00 3.33
C SER A 348 13.06 18.05 3.11
N THR A 349 12.77 16.80 2.75
CA THR A 349 13.72 15.72 2.43
C THR A 349 13.32 15.02 1.13
N ASP A 350 12.36 15.58 0.41
CA ASP A 350 11.70 14.98 -0.75
C ASP A 350 11.37 13.47 -0.58
N THR A 351 10.89 13.08 0.59
CA THR A 351 10.71 11.66 0.94
C THR A 351 9.23 11.35 1.15
N ALA A 352 8.78 10.23 0.57
CA ALA A 352 7.49 9.63 0.82
C ALA A 352 7.65 8.18 1.29
N LEU A 353 6.87 7.79 2.31
CA LEU A 353 6.71 6.41 2.74
C LEU A 353 5.27 5.99 2.55
N LEU A 354 5.12 4.86 1.89
CA LEU A 354 3.85 4.25 1.56
C LEU A 354 3.74 2.88 2.23
N GLN A 355 2.53 2.38 2.41
CA GLN A 355 2.25 0.97 2.63
C GLN A 355 1.48 0.45 1.44
N LEU A 356 2.03 -0.51 0.71
CA LEU A 356 1.35 -1.10 -0.44
C LEU A 356 0.11 -1.88 0.01
N ASN A 357 -0.97 -1.78 -0.76
CA ASN A 357 -2.19 -2.55 -0.50
C ASN A 357 -2.03 -4.01 -0.94
N ASP A 358 -1.31 -4.23 -2.05
CA ASP A 358 -0.95 -5.57 -2.51
C ASP A 358 0.29 -6.09 -1.77
N ALA A 359 0.28 -7.38 -1.44
CA ALA A 359 1.49 -8.05 -0.99
C ALA A 359 2.57 -8.00 -2.10
N PRO A 360 3.84 -7.68 -1.75
CA PRO A 360 4.94 -7.82 -2.68
C PRO A 360 5.03 -9.29 -3.14
N PRO A 361 5.43 -9.53 -4.40
CA PRO A 361 5.47 -10.87 -4.96
C PRO A 361 6.52 -11.74 -4.28
N GLU A 362 6.33 -13.06 -4.36
CA GLU A 362 7.30 -14.04 -3.87
C GLU A 362 8.74 -13.74 -4.36
N GLY A 363 9.68 -13.78 -3.42
CA GLY A 363 11.08 -13.49 -3.66
C GLY A 363 11.42 -11.99 -3.74
N ALA A 364 10.48 -11.09 -3.43
CA ALA A 364 10.78 -9.70 -3.15
C ALA A 364 11.71 -9.59 -1.92
N PHE A 365 12.55 -8.55 -1.91
CA PHE A 365 13.48 -8.28 -0.81
C PHE A 365 13.04 -7.02 -0.07
N PHE A 366 12.88 -7.10 1.24
CA PHE A 366 12.68 -5.95 2.10
C PHE A 366 14.06 -5.38 2.42
N ALA A 367 14.41 -4.24 1.84
CA ALA A 367 15.73 -3.65 2.01
C ALA A 367 15.97 -3.19 3.45
N GLY A 368 17.17 -3.45 3.96
CA GLY A 368 17.65 -2.88 5.21
C GLY A 368 17.93 -1.38 5.05
N TRP A 369 17.96 -0.67 6.17
CA TRP A 369 18.20 0.77 6.20
C TRP A 369 19.14 1.15 7.35
N ASP A 370 19.77 2.30 7.20
CA ASP A 370 20.70 2.88 8.16
C ASP A 370 20.36 4.37 8.35
N ALA A 371 19.81 4.69 9.52
CA ALA A 371 19.43 6.03 9.93
C ALA A 371 20.53 6.74 10.74
N SER A 372 21.77 6.25 10.69
CA SER A 372 22.93 6.95 11.25
C SER A 372 23.51 7.96 10.25
N ALA A 373 24.26 8.93 10.77
CA ALA A 373 24.95 9.91 9.94
C ALA A 373 26.03 9.24 9.07
N GLN A 374 26.00 9.50 7.77
CA GLN A 374 26.90 8.86 6.82
C GLN A 374 28.20 9.67 6.64
N ALA A 375 29.33 8.98 6.53
CA ALA A 375 30.63 9.62 6.30
C ALA A 375 30.69 10.22 4.88
N LYS A 376 31.20 11.46 4.78
CA LYS A 376 31.46 12.11 3.49
C LYS A 376 32.38 11.25 2.62
N TYR A 377 32.17 11.29 1.31
CA TYR A 377 32.99 10.56 0.32
C TYR A 377 32.94 9.03 0.41
N SER A 378 32.06 8.47 1.24
CA SER A 378 31.77 7.04 1.25
C SER A 378 31.18 6.60 -0.09
N SER A 379 31.47 5.34 -0.47
CA SER A 379 30.94 4.74 -1.69
C SER A 379 29.45 4.46 -1.55
N VAL A 380 28.70 4.73 -2.62
CA VAL A 380 27.25 4.54 -2.68
C VAL A 380 26.83 3.92 -4.01
N ALA A 381 25.63 3.36 -4.01
CA ALA A 381 24.96 2.87 -5.21
C ALA A 381 23.49 3.29 -5.22
N THR A 382 22.88 3.29 -6.39
CA THR A 382 21.42 3.39 -6.52
C THR A 382 20.93 2.43 -7.60
N LEU A 383 19.79 1.80 -7.33
CA LEU A 383 19.07 0.91 -8.24
C LEU A 383 17.78 1.62 -8.67
N HIS A 384 17.59 1.82 -9.96
CA HIS A 384 16.58 2.76 -10.47
C HIS A 384 16.06 2.42 -11.86
N HIS A 385 14.93 3.04 -12.24
CA HIS A 385 14.29 2.91 -13.55
C HIS A 385 14.42 4.21 -14.37
N PRO A 386 15.59 4.50 -14.94
CA PRO A 386 15.81 5.71 -15.75
C PRO A 386 14.96 5.66 -17.02
N ALA A 387 14.32 6.78 -17.35
CA ALA A 387 13.29 6.90 -18.39
C ALA A 387 12.09 5.95 -18.25
N GLY A 388 11.94 5.24 -17.12
CA GLY A 388 10.98 4.14 -16.96
C GLY A 388 11.45 2.80 -17.54
N ASP A 389 12.71 2.68 -17.97
CA ASP A 389 13.30 1.45 -18.54
C ASP A 389 13.50 0.35 -17.46
N MET A 390 13.93 -0.84 -17.89
CA MET A 390 14.37 -1.93 -17.03
C MET A 390 15.41 -1.48 -15.99
N LEU A 391 15.37 -2.11 -14.82
CA LEU A 391 16.20 -1.74 -13.66
C LEU A 391 17.69 -1.61 -14.00
N LYS A 392 18.23 -0.43 -13.73
CA LYS A 392 19.64 -0.07 -13.87
C LYS A 392 20.29 0.16 -12.51
N ILE A 393 21.62 0.24 -12.51
CA ILE A 393 22.43 0.56 -11.34
C ILE A 393 23.46 1.64 -11.66
N SER A 394 23.64 2.56 -10.71
CA SER A 394 24.67 3.60 -10.76
C SER A 394 25.51 3.54 -9.49
N LEU A 395 26.83 3.71 -9.65
CA LEU A 395 27.82 3.62 -8.58
C LEU A 395 28.57 4.95 -8.47
N GLY A 396 28.70 5.44 -7.24
CA GLY A 396 29.19 6.78 -6.96
C GLY A 396 29.75 6.91 -5.55
N ARG A 397 29.85 8.17 -5.12
CA ARG A 397 30.23 8.53 -3.75
C ARG A 397 29.40 9.70 -3.24
N LEU A 398 29.25 9.78 -1.92
CA LEU A 398 28.73 10.98 -1.27
C LEU A 398 29.66 12.18 -1.48
N GLY A 399 29.08 13.36 -1.60
CA GLY A 399 29.77 14.64 -1.58
C GLY A 399 29.49 15.41 -0.31
N GLU A 400 29.20 16.70 -0.46
CA GLU A 400 28.73 17.56 0.64
C GLU A 400 27.25 17.31 0.94
N GLN A 401 26.77 17.91 2.03
CA GLN A 401 25.33 18.03 2.27
C GLN A 401 24.83 19.35 1.69
N THR A 402 23.53 19.45 1.41
CA THR A 402 22.95 20.69 0.89
C THR A 402 21.51 20.85 1.38
N THR A 403 20.99 22.07 1.26
CA THR A 403 19.59 22.40 1.51
C THR A 403 18.94 22.73 0.19
N CYS A 404 17.79 22.12 -0.07
CA CYS A 404 17.05 22.32 -1.32
C CYS A 404 15.68 22.91 -1.04
N THR A 405 15.26 23.81 -1.91
CA THR A 405 13.94 24.44 -1.89
C THR A 405 13.18 24.04 -3.15
N ALA A 406 11.94 23.59 -2.98
CA ALA A 406 11.06 23.31 -4.10
C ALA A 406 10.67 24.62 -4.79
N MET A 407 10.87 24.68 -6.10
CA MET A 407 10.58 25.84 -6.96
C MET A 407 9.23 25.70 -7.67
N SER A 408 8.66 24.49 -7.72
CA SER A 408 7.35 24.23 -8.29
C SER A 408 6.69 23.00 -7.66
N GLN A 409 5.38 22.87 -7.86
CA GLN A 409 4.64 21.65 -7.50
C GLN A 409 4.97 20.46 -8.42
N SER A 410 5.62 20.70 -9.57
CA SER A 410 6.03 19.63 -10.48
C SER A 410 7.35 18.99 -10.08
N GLY A 411 8.03 19.50 -9.05
CA GLY A 411 9.23 18.91 -8.45
C GLY A 411 10.54 19.58 -8.84
N SER A 412 10.54 20.66 -9.62
CA SER A 412 11.76 21.44 -9.85
C SER A 412 12.29 22.02 -8.54
N PHE A 413 13.60 22.07 -8.35
CA PHE A 413 14.21 22.54 -7.11
C PHE A 413 15.51 23.30 -7.36
N ASP A 414 15.92 24.07 -6.35
CA ASP A 414 17.25 24.67 -6.28
C ASP A 414 17.92 24.29 -4.95
N CYS A 415 19.25 24.11 -4.97
CA CYS A 415 20.01 23.64 -3.80
C CYS A 415 21.26 24.47 -3.56
N GLU A 416 21.45 24.89 -2.31
CA GLU A 416 22.59 25.70 -1.88
C GLU A 416 23.18 25.24 -0.54
N GLY A 417 24.35 25.78 -0.21
CA GLY A 417 25.06 25.48 1.03
C GLY A 417 25.81 24.14 1.06
N LYS A 418 26.46 23.87 2.19
CA LYS A 418 27.29 22.66 2.44
C LYS A 418 26.79 21.81 3.62
N THR A 419 25.63 22.17 4.17
CA THR A 419 24.93 21.51 5.26
C THR A 419 23.45 21.49 4.94
N GLY A 420 22.74 20.42 5.31
CA GLY A 420 21.30 20.36 5.13
C GLY A 420 20.73 18.95 5.09
N ASN A 421 19.49 18.88 4.60
CA ASN A 421 18.66 17.67 4.61
C ASN A 421 18.89 16.76 3.40
N TYR A 422 19.86 17.09 2.55
CA TYR A 422 20.16 16.35 1.33
C TYR A 422 21.64 16.00 1.25
N TYR A 423 21.94 14.87 0.62
CA TYR A 423 23.28 14.48 0.16
C TYR A 423 23.47 14.93 -1.29
N GLU A 424 24.63 15.51 -1.60
CA GLU A 424 25.14 15.51 -2.96
C GLU A 424 25.77 14.14 -3.27
N VAL A 425 25.55 13.64 -4.48
CA VAL A 425 26.10 12.37 -4.97
C VAL A 425 26.73 12.58 -6.33
N TYR A 426 27.90 11.97 -6.54
CA TYR A 426 28.67 12.06 -7.77
C TYR A 426 28.91 10.67 -8.34
N TRP A 427 28.48 10.43 -9.58
CA TRP A 427 28.60 9.13 -10.23
C TRP A 427 29.95 8.95 -10.93
N TYR A 428 30.52 7.75 -10.84
CA TYR A 428 31.63 7.33 -11.68
C TYR A 428 31.26 6.18 -12.63
N ARG A 429 30.11 5.53 -12.41
CA ARG A 429 29.50 4.54 -13.32
C ARG A 429 27.98 4.71 -13.32
N GLY A 430 27.39 4.76 -14.51
CA GLY A 430 25.95 5.03 -14.66
C GLY A 430 25.59 6.48 -14.34
N THR A 431 24.31 6.80 -14.49
CA THR A 431 23.71 8.09 -14.14
C THR A 431 22.30 7.85 -13.63
N THR A 432 21.54 8.90 -13.33
CA THR A 432 20.09 8.86 -13.14
C THR A 432 19.42 9.66 -14.26
N GLU A 433 18.13 9.44 -14.47
CA GLU A 433 17.31 10.17 -15.45
C GLU A 433 15.89 10.39 -14.90
N TYR A 434 15.03 11.08 -15.64
CA TYR A 434 13.60 11.14 -15.35
C TYR A 434 13.04 9.72 -15.11
N GLY A 435 12.26 9.52 -14.06
CA GLY A 435 11.75 8.20 -13.66
C GLY A 435 12.64 7.46 -12.66
N SER A 436 13.91 7.85 -12.50
CA SER A 436 14.74 7.37 -11.40
C SER A 436 14.28 7.93 -10.05
N SER A 437 13.55 9.05 -10.03
CA SER A 437 13.05 9.70 -8.81
C SER A 437 12.42 8.71 -7.83
N GLY A 438 12.73 8.86 -6.54
CA GLY A 438 12.29 7.94 -5.49
C GLY A 438 13.17 6.70 -5.29
N ALA A 439 14.16 6.45 -6.15
CA ALA A 439 15.13 5.39 -5.96
C ALA A 439 15.93 5.56 -4.65
N ALA A 440 16.19 4.46 -3.96
CA ALA A 440 17.00 4.49 -2.74
C ALA A 440 18.49 4.71 -3.05
N LEU A 441 19.17 5.45 -2.18
CA LEU A 441 20.63 5.50 -2.08
C LEU A 441 21.10 4.43 -1.10
N LEU A 442 22.03 3.59 -1.54
CA LEU A 442 22.56 2.48 -0.77
C LEU A 442 24.00 2.79 -0.35
N ASN A 443 24.33 2.59 0.93
CA ASN A 443 25.71 2.66 1.40
C ASN A 443 26.51 1.38 1.05
N SER A 444 27.77 1.30 1.46
CA SER A 444 28.63 0.14 1.23
C SER A 444 28.14 -1.15 1.89
N ALA A 445 27.35 -1.06 2.96
CA ALA A 445 26.66 -2.17 3.59
C ALA A 445 25.33 -2.53 2.87
N LYS A 446 25.03 -1.88 1.74
CA LYS A 446 23.83 -2.07 0.92
C LYS A 446 22.54 -1.74 1.66
N LYS A 447 22.62 -0.85 2.67
CA LYS A 447 21.48 -0.32 3.42
C LYS A 447 21.04 1.01 2.83
N VAL A 448 19.73 1.25 2.85
CA VAL A 448 19.12 2.51 2.42
C VAL A 448 19.53 3.65 3.36
N ILE A 449 20.03 4.73 2.78
CA ILE A 449 20.50 5.95 3.47
C ILE A 449 19.95 7.25 2.87
N GLY A 450 19.20 7.17 1.77
CA GLY A 450 18.54 8.33 1.18
C GLY A 450 17.62 7.98 0.02
N THR A 451 16.99 9.00 -0.54
CA THR A 451 15.98 8.89 -1.62
C THR A 451 16.28 9.90 -2.72
N LEU A 452 16.28 9.48 -3.99
CA LEU A 452 16.61 10.38 -5.10
C LEU A 452 15.53 11.46 -5.26
N TYR A 453 15.95 12.72 -5.17
CA TYR A 453 15.15 13.88 -5.60
C TYR A 453 15.37 14.13 -7.09
N GLY A 454 16.63 14.25 -7.51
CA GLY A 454 17.02 14.47 -8.89
C GLY A 454 18.37 15.16 -8.96
N GLY A 455 18.71 15.72 -10.11
CA GLY A 455 19.97 16.42 -10.30
C GLY A 455 20.21 16.81 -11.74
N THR A 456 21.47 17.07 -12.06
CA THR A 456 21.90 17.51 -13.39
C THR A 456 22.86 16.52 -14.05
N SER A 457 23.05 15.34 -13.45
CA SER A 457 23.86 14.30 -14.07
C SER A 457 23.20 13.75 -15.33
N SER A 458 24.03 13.37 -16.29
CA SER A 458 23.59 12.72 -17.53
C SER A 458 24.73 11.89 -18.08
N CYS A 459 24.45 11.10 -19.13
CA CYS A 459 25.50 10.36 -19.82
C CYS A 459 26.57 11.25 -20.48
N PHE A 460 26.29 12.53 -20.68
CA PHE A 460 27.24 13.49 -21.23
C PHE A 460 27.91 14.36 -20.14
N ASN A 461 27.44 14.29 -18.90
CA ASN A 461 27.98 15.01 -17.75
C ASN A 461 27.81 14.19 -16.46
N MET A 462 28.53 13.07 -16.35
CA MET A 462 28.45 12.20 -15.17
C MET A 462 29.05 12.82 -13.91
N SER A 463 29.86 13.88 -14.06
CA SER A 463 30.45 14.63 -12.94
C SER A 463 29.50 15.64 -12.30
N ALA A 464 28.34 15.91 -12.91
CA ALA A 464 27.33 16.74 -12.28
C ALA A 464 26.72 16.05 -11.06
N LYS A 465 26.22 16.88 -10.13
CA LYS A 465 25.69 16.41 -8.86
C LYS A 465 24.25 15.88 -9.01
N GLU A 466 24.00 14.80 -8.31
CA GLU A 466 22.65 14.33 -7.94
C GLU A 466 22.36 14.65 -6.48
N ILE A 467 21.09 14.80 -6.17
CA ILE A 467 20.57 15.22 -4.87
C ILE A 467 19.68 14.12 -4.32
N PHE A 468 20.04 13.64 -3.12
CA PHE A 468 19.28 12.63 -2.41
C PHE A 468 18.83 13.15 -1.06
N GLY A 469 17.53 13.04 -0.76
CA GLY A 469 16.98 13.29 0.56
C GLY A 469 17.62 12.37 1.60
N ARG A 470 18.03 12.94 2.73
CA ARG A 470 18.69 12.20 3.81
C ARG A 470 17.71 11.32 4.58
N PHE A 471 17.95 10.00 4.58
CA PHE A 471 17.08 9.05 5.28
C PHE A 471 17.09 9.27 6.79
N ASP A 472 18.24 9.58 7.40
CA ASP A 472 18.33 9.85 8.84
C ASP A 472 17.44 11.03 9.28
N VAL A 473 17.37 12.08 8.47
CA VAL A 473 16.50 13.25 8.72
C VAL A 473 15.02 12.88 8.57
N ALA A 474 14.64 12.21 7.49
CA ALA A 474 13.26 11.77 7.28
C ALA A 474 12.81 10.75 8.36
N TYR A 475 13.72 9.86 8.75
CA TYR A 475 13.51 8.85 9.77
C TYR A 475 13.17 9.47 11.13
N GLU A 476 13.97 10.44 11.58
CA GLU A 476 13.70 11.15 12.81
C GLU A 476 12.42 11.97 12.76
N ALA A 477 12.13 12.59 11.61
CA ALA A 477 10.95 13.43 11.41
C ALA A 477 9.64 12.62 11.38
N GLY A 478 9.65 11.38 10.89
CA GLY A 478 8.43 10.59 10.79
C GLY A 478 8.56 9.10 10.50
N LEU A 479 9.57 8.63 9.75
CA LEU A 479 9.59 7.22 9.32
C LEU A 479 9.75 6.25 10.50
N LYS A 480 10.42 6.65 11.59
CA LYS A 480 10.61 5.79 12.77
C LYS A 480 9.32 5.30 13.41
N LYS A 481 8.21 6.03 13.23
CA LYS A 481 6.87 5.62 13.69
C LYS A 481 6.43 4.29 13.07
N TRP A 482 6.93 3.99 11.88
CA TRP A 482 6.56 2.82 11.08
C TRP A 482 7.69 1.78 11.04
N LEU A 483 8.92 2.24 10.82
CA LEU A 483 10.08 1.37 10.61
C LEU A 483 10.75 0.89 11.90
N ALA A 484 10.56 1.61 13.00
CA ALA A 484 11.16 1.31 14.29
C ALA A 484 10.13 1.32 15.43
N ALA A 485 8.87 1.03 15.08
CA ALA A 485 7.85 0.80 16.09
C ALA A 485 8.35 -0.32 17.02
N ALA A 486 8.33 -0.06 18.34
CA ALA A 486 8.62 -1.08 19.33
C ALA A 486 7.79 -2.33 19.02
N PRO A 487 8.30 -3.54 19.30
CA PRO A 487 7.52 -4.76 19.16
C PRO A 487 6.14 -4.51 19.76
N ALA A 488 5.11 -4.59 18.92
CA ALA A 488 3.81 -4.83 19.50
C ALA A 488 4.01 -6.14 20.28
N ASP A 489 3.56 -6.21 21.54
CA ASP A 489 3.44 -7.52 22.18
C ASP A 489 2.75 -8.43 21.15
N ALA A 490 3.22 -9.65 20.90
CA ALA A 490 2.70 -10.45 19.77
C ALA A 490 1.16 -10.63 19.85
N SER A 491 0.62 -10.43 21.05
CA SER A 491 -0.78 -10.35 21.41
C SER A 491 -1.52 -9.10 20.89
N ASN A 492 -0.83 -8.00 20.61
CA ASN A 492 -1.32 -6.69 20.15
C ASN A 492 -1.13 -6.45 18.63
N GLN A 493 -0.68 -7.45 17.87
CA GLN A 493 -0.64 -7.38 16.41
C GLN A 493 -2.08 -7.43 15.85
N ARG A 494 -2.39 -6.52 14.92
CA ARG A 494 -3.69 -6.55 14.24
C ARG A 494 -3.59 -7.40 12.99
N VAL A 495 -4.70 -8.05 12.67
CA VAL A 495 -4.88 -8.90 11.51
C VAL A 495 -5.99 -8.35 10.65
N ALA A 496 -5.89 -8.59 9.34
CA ALA A 496 -6.92 -8.20 8.40
C ALA A 496 -8.22 -8.98 8.67
N VAL A 497 -9.34 -8.27 8.61
CA VAL A 497 -10.69 -8.86 8.61
C VAL A 497 -11.21 -8.81 7.19
N HIS A 498 -11.25 -9.97 6.56
CA HIS A 498 -11.72 -10.21 5.21
C HIS A 498 -13.24 -10.18 5.16
N ARG A 499 -13.83 -9.48 4.18
CA ARG A 499 -15.27 -9.35 4.00
C ARG A 499 -15.74 -10.06 2.73
N PHE A 500 -16.89 -10.71 2.84
CA PHE A 500 -17.56 -11.38 1.74
C PHE A 500 -19.04 -11.03 1.73
N TYR A 501 -19.59 -10.75 0.55
CA TYR A 501 -21.02 -10.63 0.35
C TYR A 501 -21.61 -12.01 0.00
N ASN A 502 -22.58 -12.47 0.79
CA ASN A 502 -23.34 -13.69 0.53
C ASN A 502 -24.56 -13.36 -0.34
N ASN A 503 -24.47 -13.66 -1.63
CA ASN A 503 -25.52 -13.37 -2.61
C ASN A 503 -26.83 -14.14 -2.35
N ARG A 504 -26.75 -15.30 -1.68
CA ARG A 504 -27.91 -16.12 -1.37
C ARG A 504 -28.69 -15.58 -0.16
N ALA A 505 -27.99 -15.16 0.89
CA ALA A 505 -28.60 -14.68 2.13
C ALA A 505 -28.82 -13.16 2.15
N GLY A 506 -28.16 -12.40 1.27
CA GLY A 506 -28.15 -10.93 1.33
C GLY A 506 -27.41 -10.40 2.56
N SER A 507 -26.37 -11.10 3.01
CA SER A 507 -25.66 -10.83 4.27
C SER A 507 -24.15 -10.80 4.07
N HIS A 508 -23.40 -10.47 5.12
CA HIS A 508 -21.94 -10.50 5.08
C HIS A 508 -21.35 -11.64 5.90
N PHE A 509 -20.23 -12.17 5.42
CA PHE A 509 -19.35 -13.05 6.17
C PHE A 509 -18.00 -12.37 6.37
N PHE A 510 -17.46 -12.48 7.59
CA PHE A 510 -16.18 -11.88 7.97
C PHE A 510 -15.27 -12.94 8.57
N THR A 511 -13.98 -12.88 8.24
CA THR A 511 -12.97 -13.76 8.82
C THR A 511 -11.59 -13.11 8.91
N THR A 512 -10.87 -13.41 9.98
CA THR A 512 -9.42 -13.14 10.13
C THR A 512 -8.56 -14.31 9.68
N ASN A 513 -9.17 -15.46 9.40
CA ASN A 513 -8.45 -16.68 9.07
C ASN A 513 -8.25 -16.78 7.55
N VAL A 514 -6.98 -16.68 7.14
CA VAL A 514 -6.56 -16.79 5.74
C VAL A 514 -6.98 -18.11 5.09
N ALA A 515 -6.91 -19.24 5.81
CA ALA A 515 -7.34 -20.53 5.28
C ALA A 515 -8.87 -20.61 5.10
N GLU A 516 -9.65 -19.99 5.99
CA GLU A 516 -11.11 -19.88 5.86
C GLU A 516 -11.47 -18.98 4.67
N ARG A 517 -10.80 -17.83 4.53
CA ARG A 517 -10.91 -16.94 3.37
C ARG A 517 -10.68 -17.71 2.07
N ASP A 518 -9.55 -18.41 1.96
CA ASP A 518 -9.18 -19.12 0.74
C ASP A 518 -10.13 -20.27 0.44
N TYR A 519 -10.61 -20.98 1.47
CA TYR A 519 -11.64 -22.01 1.33
C TYR A 519 -12.95 -21.43 0.76
N VAL A 520 -13.44 -20.31 1.30
CA VAL A 520 -14.67 -19.66 0.83
C VAL A 520 -14.53 -19.25 -0.63
N ILE A 521 -13.42 -18.59 -0.99
CA ILE A 521 -13.14 -18.16 -2.38
C ILE A 521 -13.15 -19.35 -3.34
N GLN A 522 -12.53 -20.47 -2.95
CA GLN A 522 -12.35 -21.62 -3.85
C GLN A 522 -13.56 -22.54 -3.93
N ARG A 523 -14.38 -22.61 -2.87
CA ARG A 523 -15.40 -23.66 -2.72
C ARG A 523 -16.84 -23.15 -2.69
N LEU A 524 -17.07 -21.87 -2.35
CA LEU A 524 -18.42 -21.35 -2.12
C LEU A 524 -18.75 -20.22 -3.11
N SER A 525 -19.35 -20.58 -4.25
CA SER A 525 -19.69 -19.64 -5.33
C SER A 525 -20.70 -18.56 -4.96
N ASP A 526 -21.51 -18.78 -3.91
CA ASP A 526 -22.49 -17.80 -3.44
C ASP A 526 -21.83 -16.58 -2.75
N PHE A 527 -20.55 -16.67 -2.39
CA PHE A 527 -19.81 -15.63 -1.68
C PHE A 527 -18.91 -14.83 -2.63
N ALA A 528 -19.15 -13.53 -2.73
CA ALA A 528 -18.26 -12.61 -3.42
C ALA A 528 -17.25 -12.02 -2.41
N TYR A 529 -15.95 -12.20 -2.64
CA TYR A 529 -14.92 -11.57 -1.83
C TYR A 529 -14.87 -10.05 -2.11
N GLU A 530 -14.93 -9.25 -1.05
CA GLU A 530 -14.99 -7.79 -1.11
C GLU A 530 -13.73 -7.11 -0.54
N GLY A 531 -12.66 -7.87 -0.31
CA GLY A 531 -11.39 -7.34 0.18
C GLY A 531 -11.24 -7.36 1.71
N VAL A 532 -10.24 -6.63 2.19
CA VAL A 532 -10.05 -6.37 3.61
C VAL A 532 -10.97 -5.23 4.03
N ALA A 533 -11.93 -5.51 4.91
CA ALA A 533 -12.84 -4.46 5.40
C ALA A 533 -12.14 -3.54 6.41
N PHE A 534 -11.40 -4.12 7.35
CA PHE A 534 -10.72 -3.43 8.43
C PHE A 534 -9.70 -4.35 9.11
N TYR A 535 -9.06 -3.88 10.16
CA TYR A 535 -8.12 -4.62 10.98
C TYR A 535 -8.64 -4.75 12.42
N ALA A 536 -8.31 -5.87 13.06
CA ALA A 536 -8.70 -6.19 14.43
C ALA A 536 -7.61 -6.98 15.16
N GLN A 537 -7.65 -7.04 16.48
CA GLN A 537 -6.72 -7.86 17.26
C GLN A 537 -7.13 -9.33 17.18
N ALA A 538 -6.16 -10.21 16.91
CA ALA A 538 -6.39 -11.66 16.89
C ALA A 538 -6.50 -12.25 18.31
N GLN A 539 -5.91 -11.59 19.30
CA GLN A 539 -5.87 -12.02 20.70
C GLN A 539 -6.42 -10.94 21.62
N ALA A 540 -6.93 -11.34 22.78
CA ALA A 540 -7.48 -10.42 23.77
C ALA A 540 -6.38 -9.49 24.28
N GLN A 541 -6.64 -8.18 24.19
CA GLN A 541 -5.85 -7.14 24.83
C GLN A 541 -6.62 -6.50 25.99
N PRO A 542 -5.92 -5.87 26.97
CA PRO A 542 -6.58 -5.09 28.00
C PRO A 542 -7.56 -4.07 27.40
N GLY A 543 -8.84 -4.18 27.81
CA GLY A 543 -9.91 -3.30 27.34
C GLY A 543 -10.51 -3.66 25.97
N SER A 544 -9.91 -4.58 25.20
CA SER A 544 -10.45 -4.97 23.88
C SER A 544 -11.84 -5.62 23.98
N ILE A 545 -12.66 -5.43 22.96
CA ILE A 545 -14.05 -5.88 22.94
C ILE A 545 -14.15 -7.18 22.13
N PRO A 546 -14.52 -8.33 22.73
CA PRO A 546 -14.66 -9.58 21.98
C PRO A 546 -15.84 -9.53 21.01
N MET A 547 -15.61 -9.93 19.76
CA MET A 547 -16.66 -10.05 18.75
C MET A 547 -17.10 -11.50 18.60
N TYR A 548 -18.33 -11.78 19.04
CA TYR A 548 -18.94 -13.10 19.03
C TYR A 548 -19.52 -13.43 17.66
N ARG A 549 -19.16 -14.59 17.11
CA ARG A 549 -19.61 -15.07 15.79
C ARG A 549 -20.65 -16.19 15.94
N PHE A 550 -21.68 -16.11 15.12
CA PHE A 550 -22.73 -17.12 15.03
C PHE A 550 -23.01 -17.47 13.58
N TYR A 551 -23.39 -18.73 13.34
CA TYR A 551 -23.80 -19.24 12.04
C TYR A 551 -25.26 -19.71 12.09
N GLY A 552 -26.12 -19.15 11.24
CA GLY A 552 -27.51 -19.60 11.08
C GLY A 552 -27.60 -20.66 10.00
N ALA A 553 -27.88 -21.92 10.37
CA ALA A 553 -27.89 -23.03 9.41
C ALA A 553 -29.02 -22.91 8.36
N ASP A 554 -30.17 -22.37 8.76
CA ASP A 554 -31.34 -22.22 7.89
C ASP A 554 -31.17 -21.11 6.86
N SER A 555 -30.54 -19.99 7.26
CA SER A 555 -30.31 -18.83 6.39
C SER A 555 -28.98 -18.89 5.63
N GLY A 556 -28.01 -19.67 6.13
CA GLY A 556 -26.63 -19.65 5.65
C GLY A 556 -25.89 -18.36 6.00
N ALA A 557 -26.46 -17.50 6.84
CA ALA A 557 -25.90 -16.21 7.22
C ALA A 557 -25.03 -16.30 8.48
N HIS A 558 -24.08 -15.38 8.59
CA HIS A 558 -23.34 -15.13 9.83
C HIS A 558 -23.80 -13.83 10.45
N PHE A 559 -23.78 -13.77 11.78
CA PHE A 559 -23.92 -12.51 12.49
C PHE A 559 -22.86 -12.37 13.58
N PHE A 560 -22.55 -11.11 13.90
CA PHE A 560 -21.47 -10.69 14.78
C PHE A 560 -21.96 -9.69 15.85
N THR A 561 -21.62 -9.92 17.11
CA THR A 561 -22.02 -9.01 18.19
C THR A 561 -20.90 -8.73 19.17
N ALA A 562 -20.81 -7.46 19.60
CA ALA A 562 -19.98 -7.02 20.72
C ALA A 562 -20.69 -7.22 22.07
N SER A 563 -22.01 -7.44 22.07
CA SER A 563 -22.83 -7.53 23.27
C SER A 563 -22.80 -8.94 23.84
N ALA A 564 -22.25 -9.08 25.05
CA ALA A 564 -22.30 -10.33 25.79
C ALA A 564 -23.75 -10.75 26.12
N GLN A 565 -24.65 -9.78 26.33
CA GLN A 565 -26.06 -10.03 26.56
C GLN A 565 -26.74 -10.60 25.30
N GLU A 566 -26.54 -9.98 24.14
CA GLU A 566 -27.11 -10.48 22.86
C GLU A 566 -26.55 -11.88 22.53
N ARG A 567 -25.25 -12.12 22.80
CA ARG A 567 -24.65 -13.45 22.69
C ARG A 567 -25.40 -14.48 23.54
N ASP A 568 -25.64 -14.17 24.81
CA ASP A 568 -26.28 -15.12 25.73
C ASP A 568 -27.76 -15.31 25.40
N ASP A 569 -28.46 -14.26 24.98
CA ASP A 569 -29.86 -14.34 24.54
C ASP A 569 -30.01 -15.19 23.27
N VAL A 570 -29.12 -15.05 22.28
CA VAL A 570 -29.16 -15.90 21.08
C VAL A 570 -28.84 -17.35 21.43
N LYS A 571 -27.82 -17.60 22.26
CA LYS A 571 -27.47 -18.97 22.70
C LYS A 571 -28.61 -19.67 23.43
N ASN A 572 -29.37 -18.93 24.23
CA ASN A 572 -30.41 -19.51 25.07
C ASN A 572 -31.77 -19.62 24.37
N ASN A 573 -32.06 -18.70 23.44
CA ASN A 573 -33.42 -18.54 22.91
C ASN A 573 -33.54 -18.77 21.40
N MET A 574 -32.44 -18.90 20.65
CA MET A 574 -32.46 -19.03 19.18
C MET A 574 -31.68 -20.27 18.70
N PRO A 575 -32.28 -21.48 18.78
CA PRO A 575 -31.61 -22.75 18.48
C PRO A 575 -31.14 -22.90 17.02
N GLN A 576 -31.67 -22.08 16.10
CA GLN A 576 -31.25 -22.03 14.69
C GLN A 576 -29.85 -21.43 14.48
N TYR A 577 -29.31 -20.73 15.49
CA TYR A 577 -27.98 -20.13 15.46
C TYR A 577 -26.97 -20.97 16.27
N ARG A 578 -25.90 -21.39 15.59
CA ARG A 578 -24.75 -22.04 16.22
C ARG A 578 -23.73 -20.99 16.65
N TYR A 579 -23.39 -20.95 17.92
CA TYR A 579 -22.28 -20.12 18.43
C TYR A 579 -20.94 -20.71 17.99
N GLU A 580 -20.09 -19.89 17.36
CA GLU A 580 -18.79 -20.30 16.81
C GLU A 580 -17.59 -19.73 17.59
N GLY A 581 -17.85 -18.99 18.67
CA GLY A 581 -16.80 -18.40 19.51
C GLY A 581 -16.54 -16.93 19.20
N ILE A 582 -15.34 -16.48 19.59
CA ILE A 582 -14.86 -15.12 19.33
C ILE A 582 -14.13 -15.12 17.99
N ALA A 583 -14.51 -14.24 17.07
CA ALA A 583 -13.87 -14.11 15.76
C ALA A 583 -12.66 -13.17 15.78
N TRP A 584 -12.73 -12.09 16.56
CA TRP A 584 -11.64 -11.14 16.79
C TRP A 584 -11.95 -10.26 18.00
N TYR A 585 -11.01 -9.37 18.35
CA TYR A 585 -11.15 -8.36 19.37
C TYR A 585 -11.13 -6.96 18.74
N ALA A 586 -12.22 -6.23 18.92
CA ALA A 586 -12.43 -4.87 18.42
C ALA A 586 -11.82 -3.82 19.36
N SER A 587 -11.63 -2.61 18.82
CA SER A 587 -11.10 -1.49 19.59
C SER A 587 -12.16 -0.95 20.57
N PRO A 588 -11.80 -0.71 21.83
CA PRO A 588 -12.68 -0.03 22.78
C PRO A 588 -12.79 1.47 22.54
N ASP A 589 -11.81 2.05 21.84
CA ASP A 589 -11.63 3.49 21.75
C ASP A 589 -12.02 4.03 20.37
N HIS A 590 -12.76 5.14 20.40
CA HIS A 590 -12.83 6.04 19.26
C HIS A 590 -11.55 6.88 19.22
N SER A 591 -10.70 6.64 18.22
CA SER A 591 -9.39 7.27 18.07
C SER A 591 -9.15 7.67 16.61
N ALA A 592 -8.10 8.44 16.35
CA ALA A 592 -7.75 8.87 14.99
C ALA A 592 -7.47 7.71 14.01
N ASN A 593 -7.19 6.49 14.52
CA ASN A 593 -6.87 5.32 13.69
C ASN A 593 -8.00 4.27 13.69
N THR A 594 -9.16 4.58 14.28
CA THR A 594 -10.31 3.68 14.32
C THR A 594 -11.53 4.31 13.66
N SER A 595 -12.33 3.48 13.00
CA SER A 595 -13.60 3.88 12.38
C SER A 595 -14.73 3.02 12.93
N PRO A 596 -15.94 3.59 13.11
CA PRO A 596 -17.10 2.83 13.56
C PRO A 596 -17.50 1.80 12.51
N VAL A 597 -17.82 0.58 12.96
CA VAL A 597 -18.51 -0.41 12.16
C VAL A 597 -20.00 -0.31 12.46
N PHE A 598 -20.76 0.15 11.46
CA PHE A 598 -22.19 0.34 11.50
C PHE A 598 -22.94 -0.98 11.36
N ARG A 599 -24.07 -1.13 12.07
CA ARG A 599 -24.96 -2.29 11.99
C ARG A 599 -26.35 -1.87 11.52
N PHE A 600 -26.94 -2.71 10.67
CA PHE A 600 -28.33 -2.61 10.24
C PHE A 600 -29.01 -3.97 10.43
N SER A 601 -30.31 -3.98 10.72
CA SER A 601 -31.13 -5.20 10.64
C SER A 601 -31.86 -5.30 9.30
N TYR A 602 -31.80 -6.49 8.70
CA TYR A 602 -32.55 -6.83 7.49
C TYR A 602 -33.00 -8.30 7.52
N LYS A 603 -34.31 -8.57 7.42
CA LYS A 603 -34.87 -9.95 7.39
C LYS A 603 -34.28 -10.89 8.46
N GLN A 604 -34.11 -10.40 9.70
CA GLN A 604 -33.51 -11.11 10.84
C GLN A 604 -32.02 -11.44 10.72
N VAL A 605 -31.33 -10.92 9.70
CA VAL A 605 -29.88 -11.04 9.51
C VAL A 605 -29.24 -9.65 9.57
N PRO A 606 -28.20 -9.44 10.39
CA PRO A 606 -27.50 -8.17 10.44
C PRO A 606 -26.65 -7.91 9.19
N PHE A 607 -26.60 -6.64 8.79
CA PHE A 607 -25.67 -6.11 7.79
C PHE A 607 -24.66 -5.21 8.49
N TYR A 608 -23.39 -5.31 8.11
CA TYR A 608 -22.29 -4.55 8.70
C TYR A 608 -21.51 -3.79 7.64
N THR A 609 -21.16 -2.55 7.92
CA THR A 609 -20.21 -1.79 7.11
C THR A 609 -19.37 -0.85 7.97
N ILE A 610 -18.08 -0.74 7.64
CA ILE A 610 -17.22 0.31 8.21
C ILE A 610 -17.25 1.58 7.35
N ASN A 611 -17.65 1.47 6.09
CA ASN A 611 -17.57 2.57 5.14
C ASN A 611 -18.75 3.51 5.34
N GLN A 612 -18.44 4.79 5.55
CA GLN A 612 -19.46 5.79 5.82
C GLN A 612 -20.38 6.03 4.62
N ALA A 613 -19.85 6.02 3.40
CA ALA A 613 -20.64 6.24 2.20
C ALA A 613 -21.61 5.06 1.93
N GLU A 614 -21.19 3.83 2.18
CA GLU A 614 -22.08 2.65 2.10
C GLU A 614 -23.20 2.74 3.14
N ARG A 615 -22.89 3.14 4.38
CA ARG A 615 -23.92 3.40 5.40
C ARG A 615 -24.93 4.43 4.91
N ASP A 616 -24.46 5.58 4.42
CA ASP A 616 -25.33 6.67 3.98
C ASP A 616 -26.18 6.26 2.78
N PHE A 617 -25.61 5.48 1.86
CA PHE A 617 -26.32 4.89 0.73
C PHE A 617 -27.47 3.99 1.18
N ILE A 618 -27.22 3.08 2.12
CA ILE A 618 -28.24 2.16 2.64
C ILE A 618 -29.39 2.93 3.32
N ILE A 619 -29.05 3.92 4.17
CA ILE A 619 -30.05 4.75 4.85
C ILE A 619 -30.94 5.50 3.85
N ALA A 620 -30.34 6.02 2.78
CA ALA A 620 -31.07 6.82 1.80
C ALA A 620 -31.97 5.97 0.89
N HIS A 621 -31.53 4.76 0.51
CA HIS A 621 -32.11 4.03 -0.62
C HIS A 621 -32.78 2.70 -0.25
N TYR A 622 -32.44 2.09 0.90
CA TYR A 622 -33.00 0.80 1.30
C TYR A 622 -33.82 0.89 2.58
N ARG A 623 -35.11 1.21 2.43
CA ARG A 623 -36.06 1.43 3.54
C ARG A 623 -36.33 0.17 4.38
N GLU A 624 -36.04 -1.00 3.82
CA GLU A 624 -36.17 -2.30 4.47
C GLU A 624 -35.05 -2.58 5.48
N TYR A 625 -33.97 -1.80 5.47
CA TYR A 625 -32.91 -1.86 6.47
C TYR A 625 -33.24 -0.89 7.61
N THR A 626 -33.13 -1.38 8.85
CA THR A 626 -33.21 -0.51 10.05
C THR A 626 -31.81 -0.23 10.54
N TYR A 627 -31.40 1.05 10.56
CA TYR A 627 -30.10 1.46 11.08
C TYR A 627 -30.08 1.39 12.60
N GLU A 628 -29.13 0.64 13.15
CA GLU A 628 -29.03 0.40 14.60
C GLU A 628 -27.90 1.21 15.25
N GLY A 629 -27.09 1.92 14.47
CA GLY A 629 -25.96 2.71 14.95
C GLY A 629 -24.59 2.01 14.81
N PRO A 630 -23.52 2.61 15.36
CA PRO A 630 -22.22 1.97 15.51
C PRO A 630 -22.32 0.77 16.46
N ASN A 631 -21.78 -0.38 16.03
CA ASN A 631 -21.72 -1.61 16.83
C ASN A 631 -20.41 -1.70 17.62
N TYR A 632 -19.28 -1.35 16.99
CA TYR A 632 -17.94 -1.31 17.60
C TYR A 632 -17.00 -0.43 16.75
N TYR A 633 -15.76 -0.24 17.20
CA TYR A 633 -14.71 0.45 16.44
C TYR A 633 -13.65 -0.54 15.95
N ALA A 634 -13.19 -0.36 14.71
CA ALA A 634 -12.13 -1.18 14.11
C ALA A 634 -11.01 -0.32 13.54
N TRP A 635 -9.82 -0.89 13.42
CA TRP A 635 -8.66 -0.17 12.90
C TRP A 635 -8.67 -0.13 11.37
N THR A 636 -8.21 0.97 10.80
CA THR A 636 -8.05 1.13 9.34
C THR A 636 -6.61 0.89 8.87
N ASN A 637 -5.78 0.34 9.75
CA ASN A 637 -4.42 -0.12 9.48
C ASN A 637 -4.05 -1.35 10.33
N PRO A 638 -3.07 -2.16 9.87
CA PRO A 638 -2.51 -3.26 10.65
C PRO A 638 -1.93 -2.86 12.01
#